data_AF-A0A2A9FYI3-F1
#
_entry.id   AF-A0A2A9FYI3-F1
#
_cell.length_a   1.000
_cell.length_b   1.000
_cell.length_c   1.000
_cell.angle_alpha   90.00
_cell.angle_beta   90.00
_cell.angle_gamma   90.00
#
_symmetry.space_group_name_H-M   'P 1'
#
loop_
_entity.id
_entity.type
_entity.pdbx_description
1 polymer ?
#
loop_
_entity_poly.entity_id
_entity_poly.type
_entity_poly.pdbx_seq_one_letter_code
_entity_poly.pdbx_strand_id
1 'polypeptide(L)'
;MGDYEEFSSAEIEKALSSEFKKKQPIASLALPFSVRSISIPRTVQNAAYTLSMTDTKDSDKTIIYKAMIAAYNYTFFDKSAALSAKNLFSSAAKPFISWLNAHKIENRYEILKLYETDRMDELENHGGDSPLNRLKPVLGYAIESESLGKELSSDEYAYLIELRETKPTPYLNKTQKSIASYFGAVDWLRRDDIGIGSELYSALASPKLAVNSLSLTAATIILELKTYKDELHTLIKSMEPQLSPWLVIESKGIRNEKCKAVGNLIYLMLSAYHKQDNPSNTLKAALEALILSNSRSLAAYSIISSALKSQDECDSLFLNKERDKTKVNVVFTHYHCTTLLNGTLFSIEWIKGVLKGDSSKALTDVEGLMFAWLMASLTVQPTDIPKLRHSDFRLMKVGGRVTNIECEYFKGRAKVFHTTRSLSARTPEGKALLILLEQQDEGLPFFTKQELVMSNQIRSFFGAFNALLQTSDLSEKIKVAHEKQQLPNLMPQAMCALISHGIHPENVVKYPKRIATEERRKLVAQSPSPCQRYIFGLQAIKNSAVHAFSDPYTLHYLINRNSHSNQTEKVSYLTEENEEWMNSSGRITREVMLDLIQNVFNLNFDQDNKEQDNEEQVAAFNSEFMAVTDSIAYKHEEMNARLRVVTGQEKGRVNEVGVMALSNQKENEALSPIYVSDSPITVLKMHNYLHEFKKNYKKLLSHNPEHLFKTVIPTVEWLEDTLPKLSKASQRKGREQFDLMIKNGVVMSVFHSM
;
A
#
# COMPACT_ATOMS: atom_id res chain seq x y z
N MET A 1 29.44 -7.50 -49.65
CA MET A 1 28.78 -8.49 -50.52
C MET A 1 29.13 -9.85 -49.99
N GLY A 2 28.21 -10.46 -49.25
CA GLY A 2 28.21 -11.89 -48.95
C GLY A 2 26.82 -12.36 -49.37
N ASP A 3 26.76 -13.41 -50.20
CA ASP A 3 25.52 -13.99 -50.71
C ASP A 3 24.62 -14.41 -49.55
N TYR A 4 23.55 -13.65 -49.34
CA TYR A 4 22.40 -14.13 -48.58
C TYR A 4 21.47 -14.78 -49.62
N GLU A 5 21.36 -16.12 -49.59
CA GLU A 5 20.28 -16.82 -50.29
C GLU A 5 18.94 -16.24 -49.82
N GLU A 6 18.18 -15.61 -50.72
CA GLU A 6 16.82 -15.16 -50.47
C GLU A 6 15.91 -16.39 -50.33
N PHE A 7 15.76 -16.88 -49.10
CA PHE A 7 14.77 -17.90 -48.78
C PHE A 7 13.35 -17.33 -48.90
N SER A 8 12.45 -18.05 -49.56
CA SER A 8 11.04 -17.67 -49.62
C SER A 8 10.37 -17.78 -48.25
N SER A 9 9.33 -16.97 -47.98
CA SER A 9 8.62 -16.99 -46.69
C SER A 9 8.08 -18.38 -46.31
N ALA A 10 7.71 -19.20 -47.31
CA ALA A 10 7.26 -20.57 -47.11
C ALA A 10 8.38 -21.53 -46.65
N GLU A 11 9.62 -21.31 -47.10
CA GLU A 11 10.79 -22.11 -46.71
C GLU A 11 11.22 -21.78 -45.28
N ILE A 12 11.17 -20.51 -44.88
CA ILE A 12 11.43 -20.05 -43.51
C ILE A 12 10.38 -20.60 -42.54
N GLU A 13 9.08 -20.52 -42.88
CA GLU A 13 8.01 -21.09 -42.04
C GLU A 13 8.14 -22.61 -41.87
N LYS A 14 8.56 -23.33 -42.92
CA LYS A 14 8.80 -24.78 -42.88
C LYS A 14 10.02 -25.12 -42.02
N ALA A 15 11.09 -24.34 -42.12
CA ALA A 15 12.30 -24.51 -41.30
C ALA A 15 12.00 -24.28 -39.80
N LEU A 16 11.35 -23.16 -39.46
CA LEU A 16 10.98 -22.80 -38.09
C LEU A 16 10.00 -23.81 -37.46
N SER A 17 9.01 -24.29 -38.22
CA SER A 17 8.09 -25.33 -37.77
C SER A 17 8.80 -26.67 -37.48
N SER A 18 9.88 -26.96 -38.22
CA SER A 18 10.68 -28.17 -38.02
C SER A 18 11.64 -28.06 -36.83
N GLU A 19 12.20 -26.87 -36.56
CA GLU A 19 13.06 -26.61 -35.40
C GLU A 19 12.25 -26.54 -34.09
N PHE A 20 11.05 -25.94 -34.13
CA PHE A 20 10.12 -25.91 -33.00
C PHE A 20 9.75 -27.33 -32.53
N LYS A 21 9.51 -28.25 -33.47
CA LYS A 21 9.25 -29.67 -33.18
C LYS A 21 10.45 -30.38 -32.55
N LYS A 22 11.68 -29.89 -32.77
CA LYS A 22 12.94 -30.48 -32.26
C LYS A 22 13.41 -29.91 -30.91
N LYS A 23 12.69 -28.96 -30.29
CA LYS A 23 13.05 -28.33 -29.00
C LYS A 23 14.46 -27.70 -28.95
N GLN A 24 15.05 -27.35 -30.10
CA GLN A 24 16.32 -26.61 -30.14
C GLN A 24 16.07 -25.10 -29.99
N PRO A 25 17.04 -24.33 -29.46
CA PRO A 25 16.95 -22.88 -29.43
C PRO A 25 16.96 -22.35 -30.87
N ILE A 26 15.85 -21.71 -31.27
CA ILE A 26 15.64 -21.16 -32.62
C ILE A 26 16.73 -20.13 -32.91
N ALA A 27 17.51 -20.36 -33.96
CA ALA A 27 18.62 -19.51 -34.37
C ALA A 27 18.17 -18.42 -35.38
N SER A 28 18.38 -17.17 -34.99
CA SER A 28 19.03 -16.10 -35.76
C SER A 28 18.44 -15.52 -37.06
N LEU A 29 17.11 -15.31 -37.20
CA LEU A 29 16.61 -14.32 -38.15
C LEU A 29 15.32 -13.63 -37.65
N ALA A 30 15.26 -12.30 -37.84
CA ALA A 30 14.03 -11.54 -37.67
C ALA A 30 12.98 -12.02 -38.69
N LEU A 31 11.72 -12.12 -38.26
CA LEU A 31 10.66 -12.59 -39.14
C LEU A 31 10.30 -11.51 -40.16
N PRO A 32 10.16 -11.86 -41.45
CA PRO A 32 9.68 -10.93 -42.45
C PRO A 32 8.19 -10.61 -42.22
N PHE A 33 7.74 -9.43 -42.63
CA PHE A 33 6.34 -8.99 -42.44
C PHE A 33 5.31 -9.78 -43.27
N SER A 34 5.77 -10.65 -44.17
CA SER A 34 4.95 -11.54 -45.00
C SER A 34 4.57 -12.86 -44.32
N VAL A 35 5.16 -13.20 -43.15
CA VAL A 35 4.83 -14.46 -42.46
C VAL A 35 3.38 -14.46 -41.98
N ARG A 36 2.77 -15.65 -41.97
CA ARG A 36 1.39 -15.85 -41.48
C ARG A 36 1.35 -16.59 -40.16
N SER A 37 2.48 -17.12 -39.72
CA SER A 37 2.62 -17.79 -38.44
C SER A 37 3.89 -17.40 -37.70
N ILE A 38 3.78 -17.25 -36.38
CA ILE A 38 4.89 -16.89 -35.47
C ILE A 38 4.95 -17.97 -34.38
N SER A 39 6.07 -18.67 -34.28
CA SER A 39 6.33 -19.61 -33.18
C SER A 39 6.87 -18.88 -31.95
N ILE A 40 6.08 -18.86 -30.87
CA ILE A 40 6.45 -18.22 -29.59
C ILE A 40 7.10 -19.27 -28.67
N PRO A 41 8.37 -19.08 -28.28
CA PRO A 41 9.06 -20.02 -27.40
C PRO A 41 8.52 -19.97 -25.97
N ARG A 42 8.76 -21.03 -25.21
CA ARG A 42 8.40 -21.11 -23.79
C ARG A 42 9.15 -20.04 -23.00
N THR A 43 8.44 -19.30 -22.15
CA THR A 43 9.04 -18.40 -21.16
C THR A 43 8.90 -18.97 -19.75
N VAL A 44 9.46 -18.27 -18.75
CA VAL A 44 9.36 -18.67 -17.33
C VAL A 44 7.89 -18.79 -16.87
N GLN A 45 6.99 -17.99 -17.45
CA GLN A 45 5.60 -17.87 -17.03
C GLN A 45 4.59 -18.43 -18.05
N ASN A 46 4.97 -18.61 -19.31
CA ASN A 46 4.05 -19.00 -20.39
C ASN A 46 4.56 -20.22 -21.18
N ALA A 47 3.63 -21.11 -21.54
CA ALA A 47 3.92 -22.25 -22.42
C ALA A 47 4.22 -21.78 -23.86
N ALA A 48 4.93 -22.59 -24.63
CA ALA A 48 5.16 -22.33 -26.05
C ALA A 48 3.85 -22.45 -26.85
N TYR A 49 3.65 -21.60 -27.85
CA TYR A 49 2.48 -21.64 -28.73
C TYR A 49 2.78 -20.99 -30.08
N THR A 50 1.90 -21.20 -31.07
CA THR A 50 2.00 -20.54 -32.38
C THR A 50 0.88 -19.51 -32.53
N LEU A 51 1.21 -18.30 -32.99
CA LEU A 51 0.25 -17.28 -33.43
C LEU A 51 0.09 -17.42 -34.93
N SER A 52 -1.14 -17.47 -35.43
CA SER A 52 -1.41 -17.55 -36.86
C SER A 52 -2.45 -16.52 -37.26
N MET A 53 -2.22 -15.81 -38.37
CA MET A 53 -3.22 -14.93 -38.99
C MET A 53 -4.07 -15.74 -39.97
N THR A 54 -5.37 -15.85 -39.72
CA THR A 54 -6.27 -16.62 -40.59
C THR A 54 -7.07 -15.75 -41.55
N ASP A 55 -7.32 -14.49 -41.18
CA ASP A 55 -8.11 -13.56 -41.99
C ASP A 55 -7.24 -12.48 -42.66
N THR A 56 -6.84 -12.75 -43.91
CA THR A 56 -5.97 -11.86 -44.71
C THR A 56 -6.72 -10.97 -45.67
N LYS A 57 -8.06 -11.01 -45.66
CA LYS A 57 -8.90 -10.21 -46.57
C LYS A 57 -9.12 -8.79 -46.06
N ASP A 58 -8.96 -8.60 -44.76
CA ASP A 58 -9.09 -7.31 -44.08
C ASP A 58 -7.73 -6.62 -43.98
N SER A 59 -7.63 -5.41 -44.54
CA SER A 59 -6.40 -4.62 -44.55
C SER A 59 -5.99 -4.18 -43.15
N ASP A 60 -6.94 -3.83 -42.28
CA ASP A 60 -6.64 -3.36 -40.92
C ASP A 60 -6.08 -4.49 -40.05
N LYS A 61 -6.64 -5.70 -40.18
CA LYS A 61 -6.07 -6.88 -39.49
C LYS A 61 -4.65 -7.17 -39.94
N THR A 62 -4.36 -7.00 -41.23
CA THR A 62 -3.03 -7.22 -41.80
C THR A 62 -2.02 -6.21 -41.23
N ILE A 63 -2.40 -4.93 -41.13
CA ILE A 63 -1.57 -3.88 -40.53
C ILE A 63 -1.26 -4.21 -39.05
N ILE A 64 -2.28 -4.60 -38.28
CA ILE A 64 -2.12 -4.96 -36.86
C ILE A 64 -1.25 -6.21 -36.70
N TYR A 65 -1.38 -7.19 -37.59
CA TYR A 65 -0.55 -8.40 -37.55
C TYR A 65 0.92 -8.08 -37.89
N LYS A 66 1.20 -7.21 -38.86
CA LYS A 66 2.56 -6.69 -39.12
C LYS A 66 3.14 -5.99 -37.89
N ALA A 67 2.33 -5.23 -37.16
CA ALA A 67 2.75 -4.65 -35.89
C ALA A 67 3.11 -5.72 -34.84
N MET A 68 2.34 -6.82 -34.75
CA MET A 68 2.69 -7.94 -33.86
C MET A 68 3.99 -8.65 -34.27
N ILE A 69 4.29 -8.76 -35.57
CA ILE A 69 5.58 -9.26 -36.07
C ILE A 69 6.72 -8.32 -35.66
N ALA A 70 6.55 -7.00 -35.80
CA ALA A 70 7.55 -6.02 -35.36
C ALA A 70 7.82 -6.12 -33.85
N ALA A 71 6.77 -6.19 -33.03
CA ALA A 71 6.89 -6.37 -31.59
C ALA A 71 7.56 -7.70 -31.21
N TYR A 72 7.28 -8.78 -31.94
CA TYR A 72 7.97 -10.06 -31.76
C TYR A 72 9.48 -9.92 -32.07
N ASN A 73 9.81 -9.29 -33.19
CA ASN A 73 11.20 -9.06 -33.61
C ASN A 73 11.98 -8.25 -32.56
N TYR A 74 11.38 -7.18 -32.02
CA TYR A 74 11.96 -6.44 -30.91
C TYR A 74 12.14 -7.31 -29.66
N THR A 75 11.07 -7.95 -29.19
CA THR A 75 11.07 -8.66 -27.89
C THR A 75 12.01 -9.86 -27.83
N PHE A 76 12.19 -10.58 -28.94
CA PHE A 76 12.97 -11.83 -28.96
C PHE A 76 14.37 -11.67 -29.57
N PHE A 77 14.62 -10.67 -30.42
CA PHE A 77 15.87 -10.55 -31.16
C PHE A 77 16.64 -9.25 -30.89
N ASP A 78 15.97 -8.18 -30.45
CA ASP A 78 16.67 -6.95 -30.11
C ASP A 78 17.37 -7.10 -28.75
N LYS A 79 18.67 -6.79 -28.72
CA LYS A 79 19.49 -6.85 -27.50
C LYS A 79 19.12 -5.74 -26.51
N SER A 80 18.49 -4.67 -26.97
CA SER A 80 18.03 -3.55 -26.15
C SER A 80 16.69 -3.85 -25.44
N ALA A 81 15.98 -4.91 -25.84
CA ALA A 81 14.68 -5.24 -25.28
C ALA A 81 14.77 -5.63 -23.78
N ALA A 82 13.86 -5.06 -22.98
CA ALA A 82 13.76 -5.38 -21.57
C ALA A 82 13.41 -6.87 -21.36
N LEU A 83 13.99 -7.50 -20.32
CA LEU A 83 13.71 -8.91 -19.97
C LEU A 83 12.22 -9.20 -19.75
N SER A 84 11.47 -8.21 -19.24
CA SER A 84 10.02 -8.29 -19.03
C SER A 84 9.21 -8.30 -20.33
N ALA A 85 9.77 -7.79 -21.43
CA ALA A 85 9.07 -7.63 -22.71
C ALA A 85 8.65 -8.98 -23.31
N LYS A 86 9.49 -10.02 -23.16
CA LYS A 86 9.17 -11.40 -23.57
C LYS A 86 7.94 -11.94 -22.86
N ASN A 87 7.86 -11.79 -21.54
CA ASN A 87 6.71 -12.27 -20.76
C ASN A 87 5.43 -11.49 -21.09
N LEU A 88 5.57 -10.18 -21.33
CA LEU A 88 4.44 -9.32 -21.69
C LEU A 88 3.87 -9.69 -23.06
N PHE A 89 4.73 -9.81 -24.09
CA PHE A 89 4.33 -10.25 -25.42
C PHE A 89 3.66 -11.63 -25.38
N SER A 90 4.31 -12.60 -24.73
CA SER A 90 3.79 -13.97 -24.66
C SER A 90 2.42 -14.08 -23.97
N SER A 91 2.07 -13.17 -23.04
CA SER A 91 0.78 -13.18 -22.37
C SER A 91 -0.31 -12.35 -23.09
N ALA A 92 0.07 -11.28 -23.78
CA ALA A 92 -0.88 -10.36 -24.43
C ALA A 92 -1.24 -10.75 -25.87
N ALA A 93 -0.28 -11.28 -26.65
CA ALA A 93 -0.47 -11.47 -28.09
C ALA A 93 -1.49 -12.57 -28.44
N LYS A 94 -1.48 -13.69 -27.71
CA LYS A 94 -2.36 -14.85 -27.96
C LYS A 94 -3.87 -14.52 -27.88
N PRO A 95 -4.39 -13.98 -26.76
CA PRO A 95 -5.81 -13.68 -26.67
C PRO A 95 -6.22 -12.61 -27.68
N PHE A 96 -5.37 -11.62 -27.96
CA PHE A 96 -5.68 -10.56 -28.90
C PHE A 96 -5.77 -11.05 -30.36
N ILE A 97 -4.79 -11.82 -30.84
CA ILE A 97 -4.82 -12.35 -32.22
C ILE A 97 -5.94 -13.37 -32.39
N SER A 98 -6.21 -14.19 -31.37
CA SER A 98 -7.35 -15.13 -31.40
C SER A 98 -8.67 -14.39 -31.58
N TRP A 99 -8.85 -13.28 -30.86
CA TRP A 99 -10.03 -12.42 -30.99
C TRP A 99 -10.07 -11.73 -32.36
N LEU A 100 -8.96 -11.13 -32.82
CA LEU A 100 -8.87 -10.41 -34.09
C LEU A 100 -9.23 -11.29 -35.30
N ASN A 101 -8.84 -12.57 -35.27
CA ASN A 101 -9.18 -13.54 -36.30
C ASN A 101 -10.68 -13.87 -36.35
N ALA A 102 -11.36 -13.89 -35.20
CA ALA A 102 -12.77 -14.25 -35.09
C ALA A 102 -13.72 -13.07 -35.32
N HIS A 103 -13.26 -11.84 -35.10
CA HIS A 103 -14.10 -10.65 -35.08
C HIS A 103 -14.14 -9.93 -36.43
N LYS A 104 -15.29 -9.39 -36.83
CA LYS A 104 -15.41 -8.55 -38.04
C LYS A 104 -15.16 -7.08 -37.66
N ILE A 105 -14.31 -6.38 -38.41
CA ILE A 105 -14.00 -4.97 -38.14
C ILE A 105 -14.99 -4.09 -38.91
N GLU A 106 -15.74 -3.25 -38.20
CA GLU A 106 -16.63 -2.25 -38.79
C GLU A 106 -16.03 -0.84 -38.66
N ASN A 107 -15.48 -0.51 -37.49
CA ASN A 107 -14.75 0.73 -37.25
C ASN A 107 -13.30 0.40 -36.85
N ARG A 108 -12.37 0.80 -37.72
CA ARG A 108 -10.93 0.54 -37.55
C ARG A 108 -10.34 1.15 -36.28
N TYR A 109 -10.92 2.23 -35.76
CA TYR A 109 -10.43 2.92 -34.57
C TYR A 109 -10.99 2.35 -33.26
N GLU A 110 -12.03 1.53 -33.32
CA GLU A 110 -12.66 0.92 -32.14
C GLU A 110 -12.12 -0.47 -31.82
N ILE A 111 -11.23 -1.03 -32.64
CA ILE A 111 -10.73 -2.41 -32.50
C ILE A 111 -10.22 -2.70 -31.08
N LEU A 112 -9.41 -1.80 -30.50
CA LEU A 112 -8.92 -2.01 -29.13
C LEU A 112 -10.03 -1.92 -28.09
N LYS A 113 -11.06 -1.10 -28.31
CA LYS A 113 -12.20 -0.99 -27.40
C LYS A 113 -13.14 -2.18 -27.50
N LEU A 114 -13.40 -2.68 -28.70
CA LEU A 114 -14.17 -3.90 -28.89
C LEU A 114 -13.45 -5.11 -28.27
N TYR A 115 -12.14 -5.23 -28.50
CA TYR A 115 -11.33 -6.24 -27.82
C TYR A 115 -11.38 -6.11 -26.30
N GLU A 116 -11.27 -4.89 -25.78
CA GLU A 116 -11.35 -4.64 -24.35
C GLU A 116 -12.68 -5.10 -23.76
N THR A 117 -13.80 -4.74 -24.39
CA THR A 117 -15.15 -5.14 -23.95
C THR A 117 -15.30 -6.65 -23.99
N ASP A 118 -15.09 -7.30 -25.14
CA ASP A 118 -15.29 -8.74 -25.30
C ASP A 118 -14.40 -9.55 -24.36
N ARG A 119 -13.15 -9.12 -24.16
CA ARG A 119 -12.23 -9.82 -23.29
C ARG A 119 -12.56 -9.62 -21.81
N MET A 120 -13.13 -8.48 -21.44
CA MET A 120 -13.62 -8.25 -20.07
C MET A 120 -14.87 -9.09 -19.81
N ASP A 121 -15.74 -9.25 -20.80
CA ASP A 121 -16.93 -10.11 -20.73
C ASP A 121 -16.55 -11.59 -20.64
N GLU A 122 -15.62 -12.08 -21.48
CA GLU A 122 -15.11 -13.45 -21.46
C GLU A 122 -14.49 -13.83 -20.10
N LEU A 123 -13.89 -12.85 -19.42
CA LEU A 123 -13.23 -13.03 -18.12
C LEU A 123 -14.13 -12.68 -16.92
N GLU A 124 -15.39 -12.28 -17.16
CA GLU A 124 -16.31 -11.76 -16.13
C GLU A 124 -15.67 -10.66 -15.25
N ASN A 125 -14.78 -9.85 -15.84
CA ASN A 125 -13.92 -8.89 -15.13
C ASN A 125 -14.44 -7.45 -15.26
N HIS A 126 -15.76 -7.25 -15.29
CA HIS A 126 -16.34 -5.92 -15.48
C HIS A 126 -15.91 -4.95 -14.37
N GLY A 127 -15.32 -3.81 -14.75
CA GLY A 127 -14.73 -2.85 -13.82
C GLY A 127 -13.35 -3.24 -13.28
N GLY A 128 -12.74 -4.33 -13.75
CA GLY A 128 -11.42 -4.82 -13.34
C GLY A 128 -10.22 -4.24 -14.11
N ASP A 129 -9.05 -4.92 -14.04
CA ASP A 129 -7.85 -4.53 -14.80
C ASP A 129 -8.05 -4.74 -16.30
N SER A 130 -7.91 -3.67 -17.08
CA SER A 130 -8.11 -3.71 -18.53
C SER A 130 -7.05 -4.57 -19.25
N PRO A 131 -7.44 -5.45 -20.19
CA PRO A 131 -6.49 -6.18 -21.04
C PRO A 131 -5.61 -5.25 -21.90
N LEU A 132 -6.05 -4.01 -22.16
CA LEU A 132 -5.27 -3.01 -22.90
C LEU A 132 -4.01 -2.57 -22.14
N ASN A 133 -3.99 -2.67 -20.81
CA ASN A 133 -2.80 -2.34 -20.02
C ASN A 133 -1.59 -3.24 -20.38
N ARG A 134 -1.84 -4.44 -20.90
CA ARG A 134 -0.79 -5.37 -21.36
C ARG A 134 -0.54 -5.29 -22.86
N LEU A 135 -1.59 -5.07 -23.64
CA LEU A 135 -1.52 -5.01 -25.10
C LEU A 135 -0.89 -3.72 -25.62
N LYS A 136 -1.19 -2.56 -25.02
CA LYS A 136 -0.68 -1.26 -25.47
C LYS A 136 0.87 -1.17 -25.44
N PRO A 137 1.58 -1.64 -24.40
CA PRO A 137 3.04 -1.68 -24.45
C PRO A 137 3.58 -2.57 -25.58
N VAL A 138 2.90 -3.68 -25.90
CA VAL A 138 3.28 -4.55 -27.02
C VAL A 138 3.14 -3.81 -28.35
N LEU A 139 2.06 -3.06 -28.56
CA LEU A 139 1.93 -2.18 -29.72
C LEU A 139 2.98 -1.06 -29.73
N GLY A 140 3.35 -0.55 -28.55
CA GLY A 140 4.44 0.42 -28.40
C GLY A 140 5.77 -0.10 -28.93
N TYR A 141 6.11 -1.36 -28.62
CA TYR A 141 7.32 -2.00 -29.16
C TYR A 141 7.33 -2.06 -30.69
N ALA A 142 6.15 -2.21 -31.32
CA ALA A 142 6.02 -2.23 -32.76
C ALA A 142 6.23 -0.82 -33.37
N ILE A 143 5.62 0.21 -32.77
CA ILE A 143 5.66 1.59 -33.26
C ILE A 143 7.04 2.23 -33.10
N GLU A 144 7.90 1.71 -32.22
CA GLU A 144 9.29 2.17 -32.12
C GLU A 144 10.22 1.50 -33.16
N SER A 145 9.68 0.60 -34.00
CA SER A 145 10.45 -0.16 -34.99
C SER A 145 10.60 0.59 -36.32
N GLU A 146 11.84 0.91 -36.69
CA GLU A 146 12.16 1.55 -37.98
C GLU A 146 11.78 0.66 -39.18
N SER A 147 11.86 -0.67 -39.03
CA SER A 147 11.50 -1.61 -40.11
C SER A 147 9.99 -1.62 -40.37
N LEU A 148 9.16 -1.47 -39.35
CA LEU A 148 7.71 -1.35 -39.52
C LEU A 148 7.34 -0.05 -40.24
N GLY A 149 8.01 1.06 -39.91
CA GLY A 149 7.77 2.35 -40.56
C GLY A 149 8.14 2.39 -42.06
N LYS A 150 9.03 1.51 -42.51
CA LYS A 150 9.38 1.35 -43.94
C LYS A 150 8.41 0.43 -44.69
N GLU A 151 7.79 -0.51 -43.99
CA GLU A 151 6.87 -1.51 -44.55
C GLU A 151 5.45 -0.96 -44.72
N LEU A 152 5.03 -0.04 -43.85
CA LEU A 152 3.70 0.57 -43.87
C LEU A 152 3.71 1.92 -44.58
N SER A 153 2.61 2.27 -45.23
CA SER A 153 2.39 3.64 -45.70
C SER A 153 2.25 4.62 -44.53
N SER A 154 2.44 5.91 -44.81
CA SER A 154 2.32 6.97 -43.79
C SER A 154 0.96 6.95 -43.08
N ASP A 155 -0.12 6.68 -43.81
CA ASP A 155 -1.48 6.65 -43.26
C ASP A 155 -1.74 5.40 -42.40
N GLU A 156 -1.20 4.24 -42.79
CA GLU A 156 -1.29 3.01 -42.01
C GLU A 156 -0.47 3.09 -40.72
N TYR A 157 0.68 3.74 -40.79
CA TYR A 157 1.52 3.99 -39.62
C TYR A 157 0.88 4.99 -38.66
N ALA A 158 0.31 6.09 -39.19
CA ALA A 158 -0.46 7.05 -38.39
C ALA A 158 -1.66 6.40 -37.71
N TYR A 159 -2.35 5.48 -38.40
CA TYR A 159 -3.43 4.68 -37.85
C TYR A 159 -2.98 3.84 -36.63
N LEU A 160 -1.81 3.19 -36.67
CA LEU A 160 -1.29 2.45 -35.52
C LEU A 160 -0.95 3.35 -34.32
N ILE A 161 -0.42 4.55 -34.59
CA ILE A 161 -0.17 5.56 -33.54
C ILE A 161 -1.50 5.97 -32.88
N GLU A 162 -2.54 6.23 -33.67
CA GLU A 162 -3.85 6.61 -33.16
C GLU A 162 -4.51 5.48 -32.36
N LEU A 163 -4.43 4.23 -32.83
CA LEU A 163 -4.87 3.06 -32.07
C LEU A 163 -4.19 2.98 -30.70
N ARG A 164 -2.87 3.23 -30.62
CA ARG A 164 -2.12 3.23 -29.35
C ARG A 164 -2.66 4.28 -28.36
N GLU A 165 -3.24 5.38 -28.82
CA GLU A 165 -3.78 6.42 -27.94
C GLU A 165 -5.12 6.03 -27.28
N THR A 166 -5.73 4.91 -27.68
CA THR A 166 -6.95 4.37 -27.06
C THR A 166 -6.81 4.26 -25.54
N LYS A 167 -7.65 4.98 -24.79
CA LYS A 167 -7.60 5.00 -23.32
C LYS A 167 -8.18 3.71 -22.74
N PRO A 168 -7.44 2.94 -21.91
CA PRO A 168 -8.00 1.80 -21.20
C PRO A 168 -9.17 2.21 -20.29
N THR A 169 -10.14 1.33 -20.14
CA THR A 169 -11.23 1.47 -19.18
C THR A 169 -10.65 1.48 -17.75
N PRO A 170 -11.11 2.40 -16.87
CA PRO A 170 -10.56 2.51 -15.52
C PRO A 170 -10.85 1.25 -14.70
N TYR A 171 -9.90 0.86 -13.86
CA TYR A 171 -10.06 -0.23 -12.90
C TYR A 171 -10.87 0.28 -11.69
N LEU A 172 -12.19 0.12 -11.77
CA LEU A 172 -13.16 0.54 -10.75
C LEU A 172 -13.19 -0.38 -9.52
N ASN A 173 -12.96 -1.68 -9.68
CA ASN A 173 -12.96 -2.66 -8.56
C ASN A 173 -11.62 -2.66 -7.79
N LYS A 174 -10.78 -1.63 -7.97
CA LYS A 174 -9.49 -1.55 -7.31
C LYS A 174 -9.68 -1.06 -5.88
N THR A 175 -9.76 -2.00 -4.95
CA THR A 175 -9.79 -1.69 -3.52
C THR A 175 -8.48 -1.05 -3.07
N GLN A 176 -8.58 -0.05 -2.19
CA GLN A 176 -7.38 0.57 -1.65
C GLN A 176 -6.75 -0.37 -0.62
N LYS A 177 -5.51 -0.80 -0.90
CA LYS A 177 -4.71 -1.47 0.13
C LYS A 177 -4.23 -0.40 1.11
N SER A 178 -4.75 -0.42 2.33
CA SER A 178 -4.34 0.34 3.50
C SER A 178 -3.66 -0.59 4.53
N ILE A 179 -3.02 -0.04 5.56
CA ILE A 179 -2.52 -0.82 6.71
C ILE A 179 -3.66 -1.60 7.38
N ALA A 180 -4.81 -0.98 7.58
CA ALA A 180 -6.01 -1.62 8.13
C ALA A 180 -6.46 -2.81 7.27
N SER A 181 -6.56 -2.63 5.95
CA SER A 181 -6.91 -3.74 5.03
C SER A 181 -5.89 -4.88 5.03
N TYR A 182 -4.61 -4.57 5.28
CA TYR A 182 -3.56 -5.57 5.34
C TYR A 182 -3.69 -6.42 6.60
N PHE A 183 -3.82 -5.77 7.76
CA PHE A 183 -3.95 -6.48 9.04
C PHE A 183 -5.32 -7.14 9.21
N GLY A 184 -6.38 -6.57 8.64
CA GLY A 184 -7.71 -7.19 8.56
C GLY A 184 -7.75 -8.49 7.75
N ALA A 185 -6.72 -8.78 6.95
CA ALA A 185 -6.56 -10.07 6.30
C ALA A 185 -5.75 -11.10 7.15
N VAL A 186 -5.39 -10.73 8.39
CA VAL A 186 -4.53 -11.51 9.30
C VAL A 186 -5.26 -11.70 10.64
N ASP A 187 -6.43 -12.35 10.59
CA ASP A 187 -7.33 -12.49 11.75
C ASP A 187 -6.68 -13.12 12.98
N TRP A 188 -5.72 -14.02 12.81
CA TRP A 188 -5.05 -14.68 13.94
C TRP A 188 -4.25 -13.71 14.82
N LEU A 189 -3.91 -12.52 14.31
CA LEU A 189 -3.17 -11.50 15.07
C LEU A 189 -3.97 -10.97 16.27
N ARG A 190 -5.29 -11.15 16.30
CA ARG A 190 -6.15 -10.79 17.43
C ARG A 190 -6.00 -11.70 18.66
N ARG A 191 -5.35 -12.87 18.51
CA ARG A 191 -5.23 -13.86 19.58
C ARG A 191 -4.22 -13.40 20.62
N ASP A 192 -4.44 -13.79 21.88
CA ASP A 192 -3.54 -13.43 22.99
C ASP A 192 -2.30 -14.33 23.08
N ASP A 193 -2.32 -15.52 22.49
CA ASP A 193 -1.25 -16.51 22.62
C ASP A 193 -0.09 -16.29 21.64
N ILE A 194 -0.39 -15.87 20.41
CA ILE A 194 0.59 -15.64 19.35
C ILE A 194 0.48 -14.26 18.68
N GLY A 195 -0.61 -13.53 18.96
CA GLY A 195 -0.91 -12.24 18.37
C GLY A 195 -0.60 -11.08 19.31
N ILE A 196 -1.35 -9.98 19.17
CA ILE A 196 -1.23 -8.76 19.99
C ILE A 196 -2.45 -8.54 20.90
N GLY A 197 -3.37 -9.51 20.93
CA GLY A 197 -4.64 -9.40 21.63
C GLY A 197 -5.69 -8.55 20.92
N SER A 198 -6.94 -8.68 21.37
CA SER A 198 -8.12 -8.11 20.70
C SER A 198 -8.17 -6.59 20.74
N GLU A 199 -7.73 -5.98 21.84
CA GLU A 199 -7.74 -4.53 22.04
C GLU A 199 -6.79 -3.82 21.08
N LEU A 200 -5.52 -4.24 21.06
CA LEU A 200 -4.53 -3.67 20.14
C LEU A 200 -4.85 -4.00 18.69
N TYR A 201 -5.37 -5.21 18.40
CA TYR A 201 -5.78 -5.55 17.03
C TYR A 201 -6.88 -4.62 16.51
N SER A 202 -7.89 -4.32 17.33
CA SER A 202 -8.96 -3.38 16.96
C SER A 202 -8.42 -1.98 16.67
N ALA A 203 -7.37 -1.55 17.38
CA ALA A 203 -6.73 -0.25 17.12
C ALA A 203 -6.02 -0.15 15.75
N LEU A 204 -5.68 -1.28 15.10
CA LEU A 204 -5.12 -1.30 13.74
C LEU A 204 -6.12 -0.84 12.67
N ALA A 205 -7.42 -0.88 12.98
CA ALA A 205 -8.46 -0.38 12.08
C ALA A 205 -8.39 1.15 11.92
N SER A 206 -8.01 1.88 12.98
CA SER A 206 -7.82 3.35 12.89
C SER A 206 -6.57 3.69 12.07
N PRO A 207 -6.72 4.33 10.88
CA PRO A 207 -5.59 4.73 10.07
C PRO A 207 -4.67 5.72 10.81
N LYS A 208 -5.26 6.56 11.68
CA LYS A 208 -4.54 7.57 12.46
C LYS A 208 -3.63 6.94 13.51
N LEU A 209 -4.15 6.02 14.32
CA LEU A 209 -3.34 5.30 15.31
C LEU A 209 -2.25 4.46 14.64
N ALA A 210 -2.60 3.74 13.57
CA ALA A 210 -1.66 2.89 12.84
C ALA A 210 -0.50 3.71 12.21
N VAL A 211 -0.80 4.83 11.54
CA VAL A 211 0.21 5.66 10.88
C VAL A 211 1.06 6.42 11.90
N ASN A 212 0.46 6.94 12.97
CA ASN A 212 1.22 7.66 14.00
C ASN A 212 2.13 6.72 14.79
N SER A 213 1.66 5.52 15.15
CA SER A 213 2.51 4.51 15.80
C SER A 213 3.64 4.07 14.85
N LEU A 214 3.37 3.88 13.57
CA LEU A 214 4.39 3.56 12.57
C LEU A 214 5.45 4.66 12.42
N SER A 215 5.03 5.92 12.27
CA SER A 215 5.96 7.04 12.10
C SER A 215 6.79 7.28 13.36
N LEU A 216 6.18 7.18 14.53
CA LEU A 216 6.87 7.33 15.80
C LEU A 216 7.88 6.20 16.04
N THR A 217 7.50 4.96 15.71
CA THR A 217 8.42 3.81 15.73
C THR A 217 9.62 4.06 14.83
N ALA A 218 9.37 4.44 13.56
CA ALA A 218 10.42 4.69 12.59
C ALA A 218 11.37 5.81 13.05
N ALA A 219 10.81 6.92 13.55
CA ALA A 219 11.57 8.03 14.08
C ALA A 219 12.42 7.63 15.30
N THR A 220 11.84 6.89 16.25
CA THR A 220 12.56 6.43 17.45
C THR A 220 13.72 5.52 17.08
N ILE A 221 13.53 4.59 16.14
CA ILE A 221 14.60 3.70 15.68
C ILE A 221 15.75 4.49 15.05
N ILE A 222 15.45 5.49 14.20
CA ILE A 222 16.49 6.35 13.61
C ILE A 222 17.28 7.09 14.70
N LEU A 223 16.57 7.66 15.68
CA LEU A 223 17.17 8.40 16.78
C LEU A 223 18.10 7.52 17.63
N GLU A 224 17.65 6.33 18.03
CA GLU A 224 18.45 5.40 18.83
C GLU A 224 19.58 4.76 18.01
N LEU A 225 19.39 4.47 16.72
CA LEU A 225 20.49 3.99 15.89
C LEU A 225 21.58 5.06 15.74
N LYS A 226 21.24 6.35 15.70
CA LYS A 226 22.24 7.42 15.70
C LYS A 226 23.07 7.43 16.98
N THR A 227 22.43 7.32 18.15
CA THR A 227 23.16 7.29 19.43
C THR A 227 24.07 6.06 19.50
N TYR A 228 23.58 4.89 19.06
CA TYR A 228 24.40 3.68 18.99
C TYR A 228 25.61 3.84 18.07
N LYS A 229 25.43 4.47 16.90
CA LYS A 229 26.54 4.73 15.98
C LYS A 229 27.59 5.65 16.59
N ASP A 230 27.19 6.69 17.31
CA ASP A 230 28.12 7.66 17.91
C ASP A 230 29.01 7.01 18.99
N GLU A 231 28.39 6.18 19.85
CA GLU A 231 29.11 5.38 20.85
C GLU A 231 30.05 4.36 20.19
N LEU A 232 29.57 3.61 19.19
CA LEU A 232 30.40 2.65 18.46
C LEU A 232 31.53 3.33 17.68
N HIS A 233 31.27 4.47 17.05
CA HIS A 233 32.28 5.23 16.32
C HIS A 233 33.40 5.69 17.27
N THR A 234 33.04 6.17 18.46
CA THR A 234 34.02 6.56 19.50
C THR A 234 34.88 5.37 19.93
N LEU A 235 34.24 4.21 20.20
CA LEU A 235 34.95 2.98 20.55
C LEU A 235 35.86 2.51 19.41
N ILE A 236 35.36 2.45 18.17
CA ILE A 236 36.10 2.00 16.99
C ILE A 236 37.34 2.86 16.75
N LYS A 237 37.21 4.20 16.86
CA LYS A 237 38.35 5.11 16.71
C LYS A 237 39.42 4.89 17.78
N SER A 238 39.04 4.64 19.03
CA SER A 238 40.01 4.33 20.10
C SER A 238 40.82 3.05 19.86
N MET A 239 40.33 2.17 18.99
CA MET A 239 40.86 0.82 18.76
C MET A 239 41.38 0.58 17.34
N GLU A 240 41.38 1.60 16.49
CA GLU A 240 41.66 1.46 15.05
C GLU A 240 42.92 0.61 14.73
N PRO A 241 44.07 0.77 15.41
CA PRO A 241 45.25 -0.05 15.12
C PRO A 241 45.03 -1.56 15.36
N GLN A 242 44.19 -1.92 16.33
CA GLN A 242 43.89 -3.30 16.71
C GLN A 242 42.86 -3.94 15.75
N LEU A 243 41.94 -3.14 15.22
CA LEU A 243 40.89 -3.60 14.31
C LEU A 243 41.39 -3.75 12.88
N SER A 244 42.30 -2.85 12.44
CA SER A 244 42.80 -2.76 11.06
C SER A 244 43.29 -4.09 10.46
N PRO A 245 44.07 -4.95 11.15
CA PRO A 245 44.52 -6.23 10.60
C PRO A 245 43.39 -7.18 10.20
N TRP A 246 42.23 -7.07 10.85
CA TRP A 246 41.07 -7.93 10.62
C TRP A 246 40.11 -7.38 9.56
N LEU A 247 40.28 -6.11 9.17
CA LEU A 247 39.43 -5.42 8.18
C LEU A 247 39.95 -5.53 6.74
N VAL A 248 41.12 -6.15 6.52
CA VAL A 248 41.68 -6.41 5.17
C VAL A 248 40.86 -7.48 4.41
N ILE A 249 39.92 -8.15 5.08
CA ILE A 249 39.19 -9.27 4.50
C ILE A 249 38.27 -8.88 3.34
N GLU A 250 38.40 -9.60 2.22
CA GLU A 250 37.60 -9.39 1.02
C GLU A 250 36.35 -10.28 0.95
N SER A 251 35.36 -9.83 0.17
CA SER A 251 34.10 -10.55 -0.08
C SER A 251 34.29 -11.90 -0.78
N LYS A 252 35.42 -12.15 -1.46
CA LYS A 252 35.77 -13.43 -2.09
C LYS A 252 36.58 -14.38 -1.19
N GLY A 253 36.97 -13.94 0.01
CA GLY A 253 37.81 -14.72 0.93
C GLY A 253 37.18 -16.06 1.37
N ILE A 254 38.04 -16.95 1.86
CA ILE A 254 37.64 -18.29 2.33
C ILE A 254 36.71 -18.14 3.54
N ARG A 255 35.68 -18.99 3.61
CA ARG A 255 34.65 -18.95 4.68
C ARG A 255 35.25 -18.87 6.09
N ASN A 256 36.28 -19.66 6.38
CA ASN A 256 36.91 -19.71 7.69
C ASN A 256 37.64 -18.41 8.05
N GLU A 257 38.27 -17.75 7.07
CA GLU A 257 38.94 -16.48 7.29
C GLU A 257 37.92 -15.39 7.65
N LYS A 258 36.75 -15.40 7.00
CA LYS A 258 35.67 -14.44 7.27
C LYS A 258 35.13 -14.57 8.69
N CYS A 259 34.75 -15.78 9.09
CA CYS A 259 34.28 -16.03 10.45
C CYS A 259 35.35 -15.66 11.48
N LYS A 260 36.62 -16.01 11.22
CA LYS A 260 37.74 -15.66 12.10
C LYS A 260 37.89 -14.15 12.23
N ALA A 261 37.88 -13.40 11.14
CA ALA A 261 38.01 -11.94 11.17
C ALA A 261 36.85 -11.29 11.95
N VAL A 262 35.60 -11.68 11.64
CA VAL A 262 34.41 -11.19 12.34
C VAL A 262 34.50 -11.47 13.84
N GLY A 263 34.88 -12.70 14.22
CA GLY A 263 34.99 -13.08 15.63
C GLY A 263 36.11 -12.36 16.37
N ASN A 264 37.25 -12.08 15.72
CA ASN A 264 38.31 -11.26 16.32
C ASN A 264 37.86 -9.81 16.50
N LEU A 265 37.16 -9.23 15.53
CA LEU A 265 36.61 -7.88 15.64
C LEU A 265 35.62 -7.77 16.81
N ILE A 266 34.67 -8.71 16.92
CA ILE A 266 33.71 -8.74 18.04
C ILE A 266 34.46 -8.88 19.37
N TYR A 267 35.38 -9.84 19.48
CA TYR A 267 36.15 -10.05 20.71
C TYR A 267 36.93 -8.80 21.14
N LEU A 268 37.60 -8.13 20.21
CA LEU A 268 38.34 -6.90 20.48
C LEU A 268 37.42 -5.79 20.96
N MET A 269 36.30 -5.55 20.28
CA MET A 269 35.35 -4.51 20.67
C MET A 269 34.74 -4.76 22.05
N LEU A 270 34.37 -6.01 22.36
CA LEU A 270 33.86 -6.39 23.68
C LEU A 270 34.94 -6.25 24.76
N SER A 271 36.18 -6.64 24.46
CA SER A 271 37.28 -6.52 25.41
C SER A 271 37.64 -5.06 25.72
N ALA A 272 37.50 -4.16 24.75
CA ALA A 272 37.71 -2.74 25.00
C ALA A 272 36.55 -2.10 25.77
N TYR A 273 35.32 -2.53 25.54
CA TYR A 273 34.18 -2.13 26.36
C TYR A 273 34.40 -2.44 27.83
N HIS A 274 34.89 -3.64 28.17
CA HIS A 274 35.19 -4.03 29.55
C HIS A 274 36.40 -3.32 30.17
N LYS A 275 37.26 -2.71 29.34
CA LYS A 275 38.41 -1.91 29.79
C LYS A 275 38.07 -0.45 30.04
N GLN A 276 36.89 0.03 29.65
CA GLN A 276 36.46 1.40 29.93
C GLN A 276 36.05 1.54 31.39
N ASP A 277 36.43 2.65 32.01
CA ASP A 277 35.92 3.02 33.32
C ASP A 277 34.46 3.45 33.18
N ASN A 278 33.53 2.68 33.77
CA ASN A 278 32.07 2.88 33.72
C ASN A 278 31.48 2.98 32.29
N PRO A 279 31.43 1.87 31.54
CA PRO A 279 30.88 1.90 30.19
C PRO A 279 29.39 2.30 30.18
N SER A 280 28.98 3.09 29.18
CA SER A 280 27.61 3.59 29.07
C SER A 280 26.62 2.45 28.74
N ASN A 281 25.40 2.50 29.29
CA ASN A 281 24.34 1.56 28.94
C ASN A 281 24.00 1.63 27.45
N THR A 282 24.13 2.81 26.83
CA THR A 282 23.94 3.02 25.40
C THR A 282 25.01 2.30 24.57
N LEU A 283 26.28 2.32 25.00
CA LEU A 283 27.34 1.56 24.33
C LEU A 283 27.09 0.06 24.44
N LYS A 284 26.61 -0.43 25.58
CA LYS A 284 26.19 -1.83 25.73
C LYS A 284 25.09 -2.20 24.73
N ALA A 285 24.03 -1.40 24.64
CA ALA A 285 22.95 -1.61 23.66
C ALA A 285 23.45 -1.55 22.21
N ALA A 286 24.38 -0.64 21.92
CA ALA A 286 25.00 -0.53 20.60
C ALA A 286 25.82 -1.78 20.25
N LEU A 287 26.53 -2.37 21.22
CA LEU A 287 27.24 -3.64 21.06
C LEU A 287 26.28 -4.82 20.90
N GLU A 288 25.12 -4.84 21.56
CA GLU A 288 24.08 -5.84 21.30
C GLU A 288 23.60 -5.78 19.84
N ALA A 289 23.32 -4.59 19.32
CA ALA A 289 22.96 -4.40 17.92
C ALA A 289 24.10 -4.79 16.94
N LEU A 290 25.37 -4.57 17.32
CA LEU A 290 26.54 -5.03 16.57
C LEU A 290 26.63 -6.56 16.54
N ILE A 291 26.47 -7.22 17.68
CA ILE A 291 26.47 -8.69 17.79
C ILE A 291 25.32 -9.25 16.96
N LEU A 292 24.13 -8.66 17.05
CA LEU A 292 22.95 -9.04 16.27
C LEU A 292 23.27 -9.03 14.77
N SER A 293 23.87 -7.95 14.27
CA SER A 293 24.23 -7.80 12.86
C SER A 293 25.26 -8.83 12.36
N ASN A 294 26.10 -9.36 13.26
CA ASN A 294 27.23 -10.22 12.92
C ASN A 294 27.06 -11.67 13.39
N SER A 295 25.88 -12.03 13.90
CA SER A 295 25.54 -13.37 14.38
C SER A 295 25.00 -14.29 13.28
N ARG A 296 25.28 -15.59 13.39
CA ARG A 296 24.82 -16.60 12.42
C ARG A 296 23.35 -16.97 12.57
N SER A 297 22.84 -16.95 13.79
CA SER A 297 21.47 -17.33 14.18
C SER A 297 21.07 -16.58 15.45
N LEU A 298 19.79 -16.60 15.82
CA LEU A 298 19.32 -16.02 17.08
C LEU A 298 19.95 -16.71 18.30
N ALA A 299 20.13 -18.04 18.25
CA ALA A 299 20.84 -18.78 19.29
C ALA A 299 22.31 -18.35 19.41
N ALA A 300 22.97 -18.05 18.29
CA ALA A 300 24.33 -17.52 18.33
C ALA A 300 24.38 -16.11 18.90
N TYR A 301 23.40 -15.26 18.57
CA TYR A 301 23.25 -13.94 19.18
C TYR A 301 23.15 -14.04 20.70
N SER A 302 22.23 -14.86 21.23
CA SER A 302 22.07 -15.05 22.68
C SER A 302 23.35 -15.56 23.38
N ILE A 303 24.10 -16.44 22.72
CA ILE A 303 25.38 -16.96 23.24
C ILE A 303 26.46 -15.88 23.25
N ILE A 304 26.61 -15.11 22.16
CA ILE A 304 27.63 -14.05 22.10
C ILE A 304 27.28 -12.91 23.04
N SER A 305 26.00 -12.56 23.20
CA SER A 305 25.56 -11.48 24.10
C SER A 305 25.90 -11.75 25.58
N SER A 306 26.13 -13.00 26.00
CA SER A 306 26.60 -13.26 27.38
C SER A 306 27.98 -12.66 27.63
N ALA A 307 28.82 -12.52 26.60
CA ALA A 307 30.14 -11.90 26.71
C ALA A 307 30.10 -10.41 27.09
N LEU A 308 28.93 -9.75 27.10
CA LEU A 308 28.76 -8.39 27.61
C LEU A 308 28.68 -8.30 29.14
N LYS A 309 28.61 -9.43 29.86
CA LYS A 309 28.51 -9.42 31.33
C LYS A 309 29.82 -9.13 32.04
N SER A 310 30.94 -9.67 31.55
CA SER A 310 32.27 -9.44 32.09
C SER A 310 33.37 -9.82 31.10
N GLN A 311 34.59 -9.31 31.33
CA GLN A 311 35.77 -9.72 30.57
C GLN A 311 36.03 -11.24 30.67
N ASP A 312 35.85 -11.83 31.86
CA ASP A 312 36.05 -13.28 32.07
C ASP A 312 35.07 -14.12 31.24
N GLU A 313 33.81 -13.70 31.15
CA GLU A 313 32.83 -14.37 30.28
C GLU A 313 33.21 -14.21 28.80
N CYS A 314 33.69 -13.03 28.40
CA CYS A 314 34.16 -12.78 27.04
C CYS A 314 35.34 -13.69 26.67
N ASP A 315 36.35 -13.77 27.53
CA ASP A 315 37.55 -14.58 27.33
C ASP A 315 37.21 -16.08 27.33
N SER A 316 36.37 -16.54 28.26
CA SER A 316 35.92 -17.93 28.34
C SER A 316 35.17 -18.41 27.09
N LEU A 317 34.45 -17.48 26.44
CA LEU A 317 33.68 -17.75 25.23
C LEU A 317 34.56 -17.74 23.97
N PHE A 318 35.37 -16.68 23.79
CA PHE A 318 36.08 -16.43 22.54
C PHE A 318 37.47 -17.05 22.47
N LEU A 319 38.20 -17.20 23.58
CA LEU A 319 39.60 -17.67 23.54
C LEU A 319 39.71 -19.20 23.46
N ASN A 320 40.84 -19.69 22.95
CA ASN A 320 41.12 -21.12 22.92
C ASN A 320 41.35 -21.67 24.34
N LYS A 321 40.86 -22.89 24.60
CA LYS A 321 41.04 -23.57 25.90
C LYS A 321 42.23 -24.54 25.91
N GLU A 322 42.51 -25.18 24.77
CA GLU A 322 43.52 -26.23 24.64
C GLU A 322 44.81 -25.76 23.95
N ARG A 323 44.68 -24.94 22.89
CA ARG A 323 45.82 -24.43 22.11
C ARG A 323 46.32 -23.11 22.68
N ASP A 324 46.87 -22.24 21.83
CA ASP A 324 47.27 -20.88 22.20
C ASP A 324 46.10 -20.10 22.82
N LYS A 325 46.09 -20.05 24.16
CA LYS A 325 45.01 -19.50 24.98
C LYS A 325 44.83 -17.99 24.81
N THR A 326 45.76 -17.31 24.13
CA THR A 326 45.67 -15.87 23.85
C THR A 326 44.94 -15.57 22.53
N LYS A 327 44.66 -16.60 21.72
CA LYS A 327 44.02 -16.44 20.41
C LYS A 327 42.54 -16.79 20.44
N VAL A 328 41.77 -16.10 19.62
CA VAL A 328 40.35 -16.42 19.38
C VAL A 328 40.19 -17.81 18.76
N ASN A 329 39.22 -18.56 19.29
CA ASN A 329 38.86 -19.90 18.86
C ASN A 329 38.11 -19.86 17.52
N VAL A 330 38.79 -20.28 16.45
CA VAL A 330 38.24 -20.29 15.09
C VAL A 330 37.00 -21.18 14.99
N VAL A 331 36.97 -22.31 15.72
CA VAL A 331 35.82 -23.23 15.71
C VAL A 331 34.58 -22.52 16.28
N PHE A 332 34.73 -21.84 17.41
CA PHE A 332 33.66 -21.03 18.00
C PHE A 332 33.14 -19.99 16.98
N THR A 333 34.04 -19.20 16.38
CA THR A 333 33.64 -18.18 15.40
C THR A 333 32.94 -18.78 14.18
N HIS A 334 33.30 -19.98 13.73
CA HIS A 334 32.66 -20.65 12.60
C HIS A 334 31.18 -21.01 12.86
N TYR A 335 30.86 -21.39 14.11
CA TYR A 335 29.49 -21.77 14.49
C TYR A 335 28.62 -20.56 14.83
N HIS A 336 29.21 -19.48 15.37
CA HIS A 336 28.44 -18.37 15.92
C HIS A 336 28.48 -17.08 15.08
N CYS A 337 29.56 -16.80 14.34
CA CYS A 337 29.69 -15.57 13.54
C CYS A 337 29.21 -15.74 12.10
N THR A 338 28.73 -14.65 11.51
CA THR A 338 28.30 -14.61 10.10
C THR A 338 29.49 -14.66 9.14
N THR A 339 29.20 -15.00 7.88
CA THR A 339 30.14 -14.93 6.75
C THR A 339 29.83 -13.77 5.81
N LEU A 340 28.70 -13.08 6.04
CA LEU A 340 28.26 -11.93 5.27
C LEU A 340 28.92 -10.69 5.87
N LEU A 341 29.75 -10.01 5.08
CA LEU A 341 30.44 -8.80 5.53
C LEU A 341 29.55 -7.56 5.44
N ASN A 342 28.57 -7.59 4.53
CA ASN A 342 27.47 -6.63 4.47
C ASN A 342 26.27 -7.16 5.27
N GLY A 343 25.46 -6.25 5.80
CA GLY A 343 24.29 -6.60 6.61
C GLY A 343 23.39 -5.40 6.82
N THR A 344 22.27 -5.64 7.50
CA THR A 344 21.18 -4.66 7.65
C THR A 344 21.42 -3.59 8.70
N LEU A 345 22.39 -3.81 9.59
CA LEU A 345 22.75 -2.95 10.72
C LEU A 345 24.28 -2.71 10.71
N PHE A 346 24.93 -2.75 11.88
CA PHE A 346 26.36 -2.51 12.08
C PHE A 346 27.22 -3.68 11.59
N SER A 347 27.26 -3.87 10.26
CA SER A 347 28.05 -4.92 9.61
C SER A 347 29.55 -4.59 9.54
N ILE A 348 30.38 -5.56 9.15
CA ILE A 348 31.82 -5.33 8.98
C ILE A 348 32.10 -4.26 7.90
N GLU A 349 31.33 -4.24 6.82
CA GLU A 349 31.43 -3.18 5.80
C GLU A 349 31.03 -1.80 6.34
N TRP A 350 30.13 -1.73 7.33
CA TRP A 350 29.83 -0.47 8.03
C TRP A 350 31.03 -0.01 8.87
N ILE A 351 31.67 -0.90 9.63
CA ILE A 351 32.88 -0.57 10.42
C ILE A 351 34.01 -0.07 9.49
N LYS A 352 34.21 -0.74 8.35
CA LYS A 352 35.18 -0.29 7.33
C LYS A 352 34.84 1.11 6.81
N GLY A 353 33.57 1.37 6.57
CA GLY A 353 33.10 2.68 6.12
C GLY A 353 33.37 3.77 7.15
N VAL A 354 33.07 3.51 8.43
CA VAL A 354 33.35 4.42 9.55
C VAL A 354 34.82 4.81 9.62
N LEU A 355 35.74 3.84 9.55
CA LEU A 355 37.18 4.10 9.63
C LEU A 355 37.72 4.86 8.41
N LYS A 356 37.14 4.62 7.22
CA LYS A 356 37.54 5.29 5.98
C LYS A 356 36.86 6.64 5.76
N GLY A 357 35.90 7.02 6.61
CA GLY A 357 35.05 8.19 6.38
C GLY A 357 34.16 8.04 5.14
N ASP A 358 33.75 6.82 4.80
CA ASP A 358 32.87 6.54 3.65
C ASP A 358 31.42 6.90 3.97
N SER A 359 30.99 8.06 3.50
CA SER A 359 29.63 8.57 3.64
C SER A 359 28.57 7.67 2.96
N SER A 360 28.94 6.85 1.97
CA SER A 360 28.02 5.90 1.35
C SER A 360 27.58 4.77 2.27
N LYS A 361 28.29 4.59 3.39
CA LYS A 361 27.98 3.65 4.48
C LYS A 361 27.43 4.34 5.71
N ALA A 362 27.12 5.63 5.65
CA ALA A 362 26.60 6.38 6.78
C ALA A 362 25.27 5.79 7.28
N LEU A 363 24.38 5.38 6.38
CA LEU A 363 23.07 4.81 6.72
C LEU A 363 23.06 3.27 6.68
N THR A 364 22.38 2.67 7.64
CA THR A 364 22.05 1.24 7.64
C THR A 364 20.82 0.95 6.78
N ASP A 365 20.64 -0.29 6.34
CA ASP A 365 19.44 -0.67 5.57
C ASP A 365 18.15 -0.44 6.38
N VAL A 366 18.20 -0.63 7.71
CA VAL A 366 17.07 -0.38 8.61
C VAL A 366 16.71 1.10 8.60
N GLU A 367 17.67 2.01 8.74
CA GLU A 367 17.40 3.46 8.66
C GLU A 367 16.84 3.86 7.30
N GLY A 368 17.35 3.28 6.21
CA GLY A 368 16.80 3.53 4.87
C GLY A 368 15.32 3.12 4.77
N LEU A 369 14.93 1.99 5.36
CA LEU A 369 13.52 1.59 5.40
C LEU A 369 12.68 2.49 6.32
N MET A 370 13.22 2.88 7.49
CA MET A 370 12.53 3.79 8.41
C MET A 370 12.31 5.17 7.75
N PHE A 371 13.29 5.68 7.00
CA PHE A 371 13.14 6.85 6.15
C PHE A 371 11.99 6.66 5.14
N ALA A 372 11.95 5.53 4.43
CA ALA A 372 10.90 5.27 3.46
C ALA A 372 9.51 5.20 4.10
N TRP A 373 9.40 4.67 5.32
CA TRP A 373 8.16 4.68 6.09
C TRP A 373 7.75 6.09 6.50
N LEU A 374 8.69 6.91 7.00
CA LEU A 374 8.42 8.32 7.32
C LEU A 374 7.93 9.10 6.09
N MET A 375 8.60 8.97 4.95
CA MET A 375 8.21 9.67 3.73
C MET A 375 6.85 9.18 3.19
N ALA A 376 6.57 7.88 3.27
CA ALA A 376 5.25 7.35 2.91
C ALA A 376 4.16 7.86 3.86
N SER A 377 4.43 8.00 5.17
CA SER A 377 3.53 8.62 6.15
C SER A 377 3.33 10.12 5.92
N LEU A 378 4.27 10.80 5.25
CA LEU A 378 4.11 12.16 4.73
C LEU A 378 3.41 12.21 3.36
N THR A 379 2.85 11.09 2.91
CA THR A 379 2.11 10.90 1.66
C THR A 379 2.93 11.02 0.37
N VAL A 380 4.27 10.95 0.45
CA VAL A 380 5.13 10.90 -0.73
C VAL A 380 4.82 9.64 -1.54
N GLN A 381 4.81 9.77 -2.86
CA GLN A 381 4.51 8.65 -3.74
C GLN A 381 5.60 7.55 -3.64
N PRO A 382 5.23 6.27 -3.40
CA PRO A 382 6.18 5.16 -3.26
C PRO A 382 7.22 5.01 -4.37
N THR A 383 6.87 5.34 -5.61
CA THR A 383 7.76 5.27 -6.77
C THR A 383 8.81 6.38 -6.80
N ASP A 384 8.60 7.44 -6.02
CA ASP A 384 9.45 8.63 -5.99
C ASP A 384 10.31 8.68 -4.71
N ILE A 385 9.94 7.96 -3.63
CA ILE A 385 10.75 7.87 -2.39
C ILE A 385 12.22 7.46 -2.65
N PRO A 386 12.55 6.44 -3.47
CA PRO A 386 13.96 6.08 -3.75
C PRO A 386 14.74 7.16 -4.51
N LYS A 387 14.05 8.13 -5.11
CA LYS A 387 14.65 9.22 -5.89
C LYS A 387 14.97 10.44 -5.04
N LEU A 388 14.49 10.49 -3.80
CA LEU A 388 14.72 11.63 -2.92
C LEU A 388 16.20 11.80 -2.59
N ARG A 389 16.65 13.05 -2.63
CA ARG A 389 18.00 13.55 -2.34
C ARG A 389 17.90 14.78 -1.44
N HIS A 390 19.04 15.28 -0.97
CA HIS A 390 19.11 16.50 -0.17
C HIS A 390 18.40 17.69 -0.82
N SER A 391 18.55 17.84 -2.13
CA SER A 391 17.93 18.93 -2.91
C SER A 391 16.41 18.96 -2.84
N ASP A 392 15.78 17.82 -2.49
CA ASP A 392 14.34 17.71 -2.36
C ASP A 392 13.83 18.16 -0.98
N PHE A 393 14.72 18.57 -0.06
CA PHE A 393 14.35 19.01 1.29
C PHE A 393 14.63 20.51 1.49
N ARG A 394 13.59 21.24 1.89
CA ARG A 394 13.66 22.66 2.28
C ARG A 394 13.71 22.76 3.79
N LEU A 395 14.80 23.36 4.30
CA LEU A 395 15.02 23.58 5.73
C LEU A 395 14.74 25.04 6.09
N MET A 396 13.68 25.28 6.86
CA MET A 396 13.43 26.62 7.41
C MET A 396 14.27 26.84 8.65
N LYS A 397 15.09 27.89 8.64
CA LYS A 397 15.97 28.27 9.75
C LYS A 397 15.50 29.56 10.39
N VAL A 398 15.35 29.56 11.72
CA VAL A 398 15.07 30.76 12.53
C VAL A 398 16.18 30.88 13.56
N GLY A 399 16.92 32.00 13.54
CA GLY A 399 18.07 32.21 14.44
C GLY A 399 19.18 31.18 14.25
N GLY A 400 19.40 30.70 13.01
CA GLY A 400 20.41 29.70 12.67
C GLY A 400 20.02 28.24 12.96
N ARG A 401 18.93 27.99 13.69
CA ARG A 401 18.41 26.64 13.99
C ARG A 401 17.31 26.24 13.01
N VAL A 402 17.33 24.99 12.55
CA VAL A 402 16.26 24.44 11.72
C VAL A 402 15.01 24.27 12.60
N THR A 403 13.90 24.90 12.21
CA THR A 403 12.62 24.80 12.91
C THR A 403 11.66 23.86 12.20
N ASN A 404 11.67 23.85 10.88
CA ASN A 404 10.75 23.09 10.04
C ASN A 404 11.46 22.50 8.83
N ILE A 405 10.96 21.34 8.40
CA ILE A 405 11.47 20.59 7.25
C ILE A 405 10.29 20.29 6.33
N GLU A 406 10.44 20.59 5.05
CA GLU A 406 9.48 20.26 4.00
C GLU A 406 10.18 19.48 2.90
N CYS A 407 9.50 18.48 2.33
CA CYS A 407 10.00 17.78 1.15
C CYS A 407 9.24 18.28 -0.08
N GLU A 408 9.96 18.77 -1.08
CA GLU A 408 9.44 19.14 -2.40
C GLU A 408 10.04 18.20 -3.44
N TYR A 409 9.19 17.45 -4.13
CA TYR A 409 9.63 16.45 -5.11
C TYR A 409 8.81 16.49 -6.39
N PHE A 410 9.44 16.09 -7.50
CA PHE A 410 8.76 15.98 -8.79
C PHE A 410 7.98 14.67 -8.89
N LYS A 411 6.64 14.75 -8.95
CA LYS A 411 5.77 13.59 -9.09
C LYS A 411 5.65 13.19 -10.57
N GLY A 412 6.46 12.21 -10.99
CA GLY A 412 6.64 11.86 -12.40
C GLY A 412 5.34 11.56 -13.19
N ARG A 413 4.39 10.85 -12.59
CA ARG A 413 3.10 10.52 -13.25
C ARG A 413 2.16 11.71 -13.46
N ALA A 414 2.28 12.73 -12.61
CA ALA A 414 1.47 13.95 -12.69
C ALA A 414 2.20 15.09 -13.40
N LYS A 415 3.52 14.96 -13.59
CA LYS A 415 4.43 15.98 -14.14
C LYS A 415 4.37 17.32 -13.38
N VAL A 416 4.21 17.26 -12.05
CA VAL A 416 4.04 18.43 -11.17
C VAL A 416 4.92 18.29 -9.93
N PHE A 417 5.46 19.39 -9.43
CA PHE A 417 6.14 19.45 -8.12
C PHE A 417 5.13 19.40 -6.99
N HIS A 418 5.40 18.58 -6.00
CA HIS A 418 4.54 18.39 -4.84
C HIS A 418 5.32 18.65 -3.57
N THR A 419 4.70 19.37 -2.63
CA THR A 419 5.30 19.72 -1.35
C THR A 419 4.52 19.03 -0.23
N THR A 420 5.23 18.33 0.64
CA THR A 420 4.64 17.66 1.80
C THR A 420 4.20 18.66 2.86
N ARG A 421 3.47 18.18 3.88
CA ARG A 421 3.29 18.96 5.11
C ARG A 421 4.62 19.31 5.77
N SER A 422 4.66 20.48 6.39
CA SER A 422 5.79 20.96 7.18
C SER A 422 5.93 20.12 8.44
N LEU A 423 7.11 19.56 8.65
CA LEU A 423 7.44 18.78 9.84
C LEU A 423 8.27 19.63 10.78
N SER A 424 7.82 19.80 12.01
CA SER A 424 8.59 20.55 13.02
C SER A 424 9.79 19.73 13.46
N ALA A 425 10.99 20.34 13.43
CA ALA A 425 12.23 19.74 13.93
C ALA A 425 12.21 19.49 15.45
N ARG A 426 11.13 19.86 16.15
CA ARG A 426 10.92 19.52 17.57
C ARG A 426 10.24 18.17 17.76
N THR A 427 9.46 17.67 16.78
CA THR A 427 8.82 16.35 16.88
C THR A 427 9.85 15.25 16.65
N PRO A 428 9.63 14.03 17.17
CA PRO A 428 10.54 12.90 16.93
C PRO A 428 10.80 12.66 15.44
N GLU A 429 9.77 12.72 14.60
CA GLU A 429 9.88 12.54 13.16
C GLU A 429 10.73 13.63 12.50
N GLY A 430 10.56 14.89 12.92
CA GLY A 430 11.35 16.01 12.39
C GLY A 430 12.81 15.91 12.78
N LYS A 431 13.09 15.52 14.03
CA LYS A 431 14.46 15.25 14.50
C LYS A 431 15.11 14.10 13.74
N ALA A 432 14.38 12.99 13.59
CA ALA A 432 14.87 11.82 12.87
C ALA A 432 15.21 12.17 11.42
N LEU A 433 14.33 12.91 10.73
CA LEU A 433 14.59 13.35 9.35
C LEU A 433 15.81 14.27 9.27
N LEU A 434 15.94 15.23 10.20
CA LEU A 434 17.11 16.12 10.25
C LEU A 434 18.41 15.32 10.44
N ILE A 435 18.42 14.37 11.36
CA ILE A 435 19.56 13.50 11.65
C ILE A 435 19.94 12.63 10.44
N LEU A 436 18.98 12.18 9.65
CA LEU A 436 19.27 11.45 8.42
C LEU A 436 19.89 12.36 7.36
N LEU A 437 19.38 13.59 7.22
CA LEU A 437 19.98 14.59 6.34
C LEU A 437 21.42 14.90 6.78
N GLU A 438 21.67 15.12 8.06
CA GLU A 438 23.02 15.41 8.56
C GLU A 438 24.03 14.26 8.37
N GLN A 439 23.56 13.02 8.27
CA GLN A 439 24.41 11.84 8.09
C GLN A 439 24.76 11.53 6.64
N GLN A 440 23.91 11.91 5.68
CA GLN A 440 24.04 11.49 4.29
C GLN A 440 24.63 12.61 3.43
N ASP A 441 25.45 12.24 2.45
CA ASP A 441 25.96 13.23 1.48
C ASP A 441 24.90 13.65 0.46
N GLU A 442 24.99 14.88 -0.04
CA GLU A 442 23.98 15.52 -0.87
C GLU A 442 23.58 14.72 -2.13
N GLY A 443 24.52 13.98 -2.73
CA GLY A 443 24.31 13.21 -3.96
C GLY A 443 23.72 11.81 -3.77
N LEU A 444 23.63 11.31 -2.55
CA LEU A 444 23.27 9.91 -2.28
C LEU A 444 21.77 9.73 -1.97
N PRO A 445 21.15 8.61 -2.42
CA PRO A 445 19.80 8.25 -2.01
C PRO A 445 19.75 7.91 -0.52
N PHE A 446 18.67 8.29 0.17
CA PHE A 446 18.39 7.82 1.54
C PHE A 446 17.83 6.40 1.59
N PHE A 447 17.23 5.93 0.50
CA PHE A 447 16.60 4.62 0.43
C PHE A 447 16.78 4.00 -0.95
N THR A 448 17.20 2.73 -0.97
CA THR A 448 17.20 1.91 -2.17
C THR A 448 16.03 0.93 -2.10
N LYS A 449 15.22 0.88 -3.16
CA LYS A 449 14.06 -0.01 -3.22
C LYS A 449 14.52 -1.47 -3.18
N GLN A 450 14.01 -2.23 -2.21
CA GLN A 450 14.29 -3.66 -2.05
C GLN A 450 12.97 -4.45 -1.97
N GLU A 451 12.93 -5.64 -2.57
CA GLU A 451 11.83 -6.59 -2.38
C GLU A 451 12.13 -7.47 -1.16
N LEU A 452 11.53 -7.12 -0.02
CA LEU A 452 11.82 -7.78 1.26
C LEU A 452 10.76 -8.85 1.56
N VAL A 453 11.15 -10.12 1.47
CA VAL A 453 10.31 -11.27 1.87
C VAL A 453 10.32 -11.40 3.39
N MET A 454 9.15 -11.65 3.99
CA MET A 454 9.05 -11.90 5.43
C MET A 454 9.83 -13.16 5.82
N SER A 455 10.61 -13.09 6.90
CA SER A 455 11.30 -14.22 7.49
C SER A 455 11.73 -13.85 8.91
N ASN A 456 11.63 -14.79 9.84
CA ASN A 456 12.11 -14.62 11.21
C ASN A 456 13.61 -14.97 11.38
N GLN A 457 14.29 -15.36 10.30
CA GLN A 457 15.71 -15.71 10.37
C GLN A 457 16.56 -14.43 10.47
N ILE A 458 17.46 -14.36 11.45
CA ILE A 458 18.32 -13.18 11.73
C ILE A 458 19.13 -12.68 10.52
N ARG A 459 19.40 -13.55 9.52
CA ARG A 459 20.13 -13.19 8.29
C ARG A 459 19.26 -12.49 7.25
N SER A 460 17.95 -12.59 7.40
CA SER A 460 16.99 -11.83 6.60
C SER A 460 16.79 -10.45 7.22
N PHE A 461 16.39 -9.49 6.39
CA PHE A 461 16.11 -8.13 6.86
C PHE A 461 15.08 -8.12 7.99
N PHE A 462 13.92 -8.75 7.79
CA PHE A 462 12.86 -8.72 8.79
C PHE A 462 13.20 -9.52 10.05
N GLY A 463 14.01 -10.57 9.96
CA GLY A 463 14.45 -11.30 11.14
C GLY A 463 15.42 -10.49 12.00
N ALA A 464 16.37 -9.78 11.38
CA ALA A 464 17.25 -8.84 12.09
C ALA A 464 16.45 -7.66 12.68
N PHE A 465 15.54 -7.09 11.89
CA PHE A 465 14.66 -5.99 12.33
C PHE A 465 13.78 -6.41 13.52
N ASN A 466 13.16 -7.58 13.46
CA ASN A 466 12.36 -8.14 14.55
C ASN A 466 13.19 -8.35 15.82
N ALA A 467 14.39 -8.94 15.68
CA ALA A 467 15.27 -9.13 16.82
C ALA A 467 15.76 -7.80 17.42
N LEU A 468 16.00 -6.78 16.58
CA LEU A 468 16.34 -5.43 17.03
C LEU A 468 15.21 -4.81 17.84
N LEU A 469 13.97 -4.88 17.36
CA LEU A 469 12.78 -4.39 18.08
C LEU A 469 12.56 -5.06 19.44
N GLN A 470 13.08 -6.28 19.61
CA GLN A 470 12.98 -7.07 20.85
C GLN A 470 14.18 -6.89 21.79
N THR A 471 15.19 -6.10 21.41
CA THR A 471 16.26 -5.73 22.35
C THR A 471 15.68 -4.90 23.50
N SER A 472 16.14 -5.14 24.72
CA SER A 472 15.52 -4.54 25.92
C SER A 472 15.57 -3.01 25.89
N ASP A 473 16.72 -2.45 25.51
CA ASP A 473 16.91 -1.00 25.44
C ASP A 473 15.98 -0.36 24.40
N LEU A 474 16.02 -0.81 23.14
CA LEU A 474 15.20 -0.22 22.09
C LEU A 474 13.69 -0.43 22.33
N SER A 475 13.29 -1.60 22.81
CA SER A 475 11.89 -1.89 23.13
C SER A 475 11.36 -0.94 24.21
N GLU A 476 12.14 -0.69 25.26
CA GLU A 476 11.80 0.27 26.31
C GLU A 476 11.72 1.70 25.77
N LYS A 477 12.71 2.14 24.97
CA LYS A 477 12.71 3.47 24.34
C LYS A 477 11.49 3.69 23.45
N ILE A 478 11.13 2.71 22.63
CA ILE A 478 9.95 2.74 21.78
C ILE A 478 8.69 2.84 22.65
N LYS A 479 8.59 2.05 23.72
CA LYS A 479 7.43 2.05 24.61
C LYS A 479 7.25 3.41 25.30
N VAL A 480 8.34 3.97 25.86
CA VAL A 480 8.37 5.30 26.48
C VAL A 480 8.00 6.40 25.47
N ALA A 481 8.49 6.30 24.23
CA ALA A 481 8.15 7.26 23.19
C ALA A 481 6.64 7.25 22.86
N HIS A 482 6.04 6.07 22.75
CA HIS A 482 4.60 5.90 22.52
C HIS A 482 3.76 6.41 23.69
N GLU A 483 4.13 6.05 24.93
CA GLU A 483 3.47 6.53 26.15
C GLU A 483 3.50 8.06 26.25
N LYS A 484 4.65 8.68 25.94
CA LYS A 484 4.81 10.15 25.93
C LYS A 484 3.88 10.86 24.94
N GLN A 485 3.53 10.21 23.83
CA GLN A 485 2.59 10.74 22.85
C GLN A 485 1.15 10.25 23.07
N GLN A 486 0.88 9.53 24.17
CA GLN A 486 -0.43 8.91 24.45
C GLN A 486 -0.90 7.99 23.30
N LEU A 487 0.05 7.30 22.66
CA LEU A 487 -0.23 6.34 21.62
C LEU A 487 -0.05 4.91 22.16
N PRO A 488 -0.92 3.96 21.80
CA PRO A 488 -0.66 2.56 22.09
C PRO A 488 0.60 2.10 21.33
N ASN A 489 1.39 1.20 21.93
CA ASN A 489 2.57 0.59 21.31
C ASN A 489 2.18 -0.45 20.24
N LEU A 490 1.42 0.02 19.25
CA LEU A 490 0.61 -0.77 18.33
C LEU A 490 1.46 -1.41 17.23
N MET A 491 2.15 -0.57 16.45
CA MET A 491 2.90 -1.03 15.27
C MET A 491 4.10 -1.92 15.63
N PRO A 492 4.91 -1.61 16.66
CA PRO A 492 6.02 -2.48 17.06
C PRO A 492 5.56 -3.88 17.44
N GLN A 493 4.51 -3.99 18.26
CA GLN A 493 3.97 -5.28 18.68
C GLN A 493 3.38 -6.06 17.50
N ALA A 494 2.60 -5.39 16.63
CA ALA A 494 2.02 -6.02 15.45
C ALA A 494 3.11 -6.57 14.52
N MET A 495 4.18 -5.81 14.29
CA MET A 495 5.32 -6.24 13.48
C MET A 495 6.07 -7.41 14.11
N CYS A 496 6.32 -7.37 15.42
CA CYS A 496 7.00 -8.46 16.13
C CYS A 496 6.22 -9.77 16.07
N ALA A 497 4.91 -9.73 16.34
CA ALA A 497 4.04 -10.90 16.28
C ALA A 497 3.94 -11.45 14.84
N LEU A 498 3.71 -10.56 13.86
CA LEU A 498 3.62 -10.93 12.45
C LEU A 498 4.89 -11.61 11.93
N ILE A 499 6.06 -11.03 12.19
CA ILE A 499 7.33 -11.59 11.70
C ILE A 499 7.68 -12.89 12.43
N SER A 500 7.42 -12.97 13.73
CA SER A 500 7.81 -14.13 14.55
C SER A 500 6.96 -15.36 14.25
N HIS A 501 5.65 -15.17 14.04
CA HIS A 501 4.67 -16.26 13.96
C HIS A 501 4.02 -16.43 12.58
N GLY A 502 4.12 -15.45 11.67
CA GLY A 502 3.45 -15.51 10.37
C GLY A 502 3.98 -16.63 9.45
N ILE A 503 3.07 -17.43 8.90
CA ILE A 503 3.38 -18.55 7.99
C ILE A 503 2.88 -18.24 6.58
N HIS A 504 3.77 -18.32 5.60
CA HIS A 504 3.52 -18.07 4.18
C HIS A 504 4.25 -19.09 3.29
N PRO A 505 3.99 -19.13 1.97
CA PRO A 505 4.50 -20.21 1.11
C PRO A 505 6.03 -20.35 1.01
N GLU A 506 6.80 -19.37 1.49
CA GLU A 506 8.27 -19.41 1.46
C GLU A 506 8.90 -19.79 2.81
N ASN A 507 8.12 -19.91 3.89
CA ASN A 507 8.62 -20.33 5.22
C ASN A 507 7.87 -21.53 5.82
N VAL A 508 6.76 -21.98 5.21
CA VAL A 508 5.95 -23.11 5.67
C VAL A 508 6.72 -24.44 5.74
N VAL A 509 7.76 -24.59 4.93
CA VAL A 509 8.66 -25.76 4.93
C VAL A 509 10.11 -25.31 4.83
N LYS A 510 11.04 -26.14 5.30
CA LYS A 510 12.49 -25.84 5.30
C LYS A 510 13.07 -25.62 3.90
N TYR A 511 12.55 -26.31 2.89
CA TYR A 511 13.02 -26.23 1.50
C TYR A 511 11.86 -25.98 0.52
N PRO A 512 11.29 -24.76 0.52
CA PRO A 512 10.06 -24.45 -0.22
C PRO A 512 10.21 -24.64 -1.73
N LYS A 513 11.40 -24.41 -2.27
CA LYS A 513 11.68 -24.59 -3.71
C LYS A 513 11.60 -26.04 -4.20
N ARG A 514 11.59 -27.03 -3.31
CA ARG A 514 11.43 -28.45 -3.66
C ARG A 514 9.97 -28.88 -3.81
N ILE A 515 9.03 -28.04 -3.38
CA ILE A 515 7.60 -28.35 -3.34
C ILE A 515 6.85 -27.41 -4.28
N ALA A 516 5.85 -27.94 -4.99
CA ALA A 516 5.02 -27.15 -5.88
C ALA A 516 4.33 -26.02 -5.11
N THR A 517 4.21 -24.84 -5.73
CA THR A 517 3.64 -23.64 -5.08
C THR A 517 2.20 -23.86 -4.59
N GLU A 518 1.42 -24.67 -5.29
CA GLU A 518 0.04 -24.96 -4.92
C GLU A 518 -0.06 -25.80 -3.64
N GLU A 519 0.79 -26.81 -3.50
CA GLU A 519 0.89 -27.62 -2.29
C GLU A 519 1.36 -26.77 -1.09
N ARG A 520 2.33 -25.88 -1.31
CA ARG A 520 2.75 -24.91 -0.29
C ARG A 520 1.62 -23.99 0.18
N ARG A 521 0.73 -23.56 -0.73
CA ARG A 521 -0.44 -22.75 -0.37
C ARG A 521 -1.44 -23.54 0.49
N LYS A 522 -1.64 -24.82 0.19
CA LYS A 522 -2.50 -25.71 1.01
C LYS A 522 -1.94 -25.85 2.43
N LEU A 523 -0.63 -26.07 2.56
CA LEU A 523 0.03 -26.15 3.87
C LEU A 523 -0.10 -24.84 4.67
N VAL A 524 0.01 -23.69 4.01
CA VAL A 524 -0.19 -22.38 4.66
C VAL A 524 -1.63 -22.23 5.15
N ALA A 525 -2.62 -22.59 4.34
CA ALA A 525 -4.03 -22.51 4.74
C ALA A 525 -4.37 -23.42 5.95
N GLN A 526 -3.62 -24.52 6.13
CA GLN A 526 -3.75 -25.43 7.28
C GLN A 526 -2.90 -25.00 8.49
N SER A 527 -2.10 -23.94 8.36
CA SER A 527 -1.22 -23.48 9.42
C SER A 527 -1.98 -22.63 10.46
N PRO A 528 -1.50 -22.54 11.71
CA PRO A 528 -2.19 -21.79 12.77
C PRO A 528 -2.17 -20.27 12.57
N SER A 529 -1.29 -19.75 11.72
CA SER A 529 -0.97 -18.33 11.57
C SER A 529 -0.70 -17.94 10.10
N PRO A 530 -1.64 -18.20 9.18
CA PRO A 530 -1.44 -17.91 7.76
C PRO A 530 -1.25 -16.41 7.54
N CYS A 531 -0.29 -16.03 6.70
CA CYS A 531 -0.04 -14.65 6.36
C CYS A 531 0.41 -14.47 4.90
N GLN A 532 0.48 -13.21 4.48
CA GLN A 532 1.02 -12.84 3.17
C GLN A 532 2.55 -12.95 3.18
N ARG A 533 3.14 -13.25 2.00
CA ARG A 533 4.60 -13.36 1.83
C ARG A 533 5.37 -12.08 2.18
N TYR A 534 4.72 -10.93 2.06
CA TYR A 534 5.32 -9.61 2.24
C TYR A 534 4.56 -8.85 3.31
N ILE A 535 5.23 -7.95 4.02
CA ILE A 535 4.57 -6.94 4.86
C ILE A 535 3.83 -5.92 3.96
N PHE A 536 2.97 -5.09 4.57
CA PHE A 536 2.35 -3.98 3.87
C PHE A 536 3.41 -3.09 3.19
N GLY A 537 3.18 -2.73 1.93
CA GLY A 537 4.11 -1.90 1.16
C GLY A 537 3.94 -0.41 1.44
N LEU A 538 4.87 0.41 0.94
CA LEU A 538 4.84 1.88 1.05
C LEU A 538 3.51 2.49 0.53
N GLN A 539 2.85 1.85 -0.44
CA GLN A 539 1.55 2.30 -0.93
C GLN A 539 0.44 2.16 0.13
N ALA A 540 0.49 1.12 0.96
CA ALA A 540 -0.48 0.92 2.03
C ALA A 540 -0.28 1.94 3.16
N ILE A 541 0.97 2.23 3.50
CA ILE A 541 1.33 3.31 4.44
C ILE A 541 0.80 4.65 3.91
N LYS A 542 1.09 4.96 2.63
CA LYS A 542 0.65 6.20 2.00
C LYS A 542 -0.88 6.33 2.00
N ASN A 543 -1.59 5.28 1.64
CA ASN A 543 -3.06 5.28 1.62
C ASN A 543 -3.62 5.49 3.03
N SER A 544 -3.10 4.77 4.03
CA SER A 544 -3.49 4.98 5.42
C SER A 544 -3.16 6.38 5.92
N ALA A 545 -2.04 6.98 5.50
CA ALA A 545 -1.71 8.35 5.86
C ALA A 545 -2.68 9.35 5.24
N VAL A 546 -3.10 9.15 3.98
CA VAL A 546 -4.16 9.97 3.38
C VAL A 546 -5.46 9.82 4.17
N HIS A 547 -5.86 8.60 4.54
CA HIS A 547 -7.05 8.37 5.39
C HIS A 547 -6.93 9.04 6.76
N ALA A 548 -5.74 9.01 7.38
CA ALA A 548 -5.49 9.58 8.70
C ALA A 548 -5.51 11.12 8.72
N PHE A 549 -5.22 11.77 7.59
CA PHE A 549 -5.05 13.22 7.49
C PHE A 549 -6.01 13.88 6.51
N SER A 550 -7.02 13.17 6.01
CA SER A 550 -8.04 13.72 5.12
C SER A 550 -9.08 14.59 5.84
N ASP A 551 -9.05 14.64 7.17
CA ASP A 551 -10.12 15.25 7.98
C ASP A 551 -9.62 15.99 9.24
N PRO A 552 -8.84 17.07 9.10
CA PRO A 552 -8.97 18.14 10.09
C PRO A 552 -9.48 19.39 9.40
N TYR A 553 -10.76 19.72 9.60
CA TYR A 553 -11.31 21.06 9.32
C TYR A 553 -10.64 22.10 10.25
N THR A 554 -9.39 22.43 9.96
CA THR A 554 -8.63 23.50 10.61
C THR A 554 -8.03 24.42 9.56
N LEU A 555 -7.77 25.69 9.90
CA LEU A 555 -7.23 26.70 9.00
C LEU A 555 -5.94 26.25 8.27
N HIS A 556 -5.13 25.39 8.90
CA HIS A 556 -3.90 24.82 8.33
C HIS A 556 -4.13 23.80 7.19
N TYR A 557 -5.36 23.29 7.05
CA TYR A 557 -5.76 22.25 6.08
C TYR A 557 -6.62 22.79 4.93
N LEU A 558 -6.83 24.11 4.82
CA LEU A 558 -7.41 24.74 3.63
C LEU A 558 -6.58 24.48 2.35
N ILE A 559 -5.29 24.18 2.53
CA ILE A 559 -4.37 23.81 1.46
C ILE A 559 -4.09 22.32 1.57
N ASN A 560 -4.50 21.55 0.56
CA ASN A 560 -4.20 20.12 0.49
C ASN A 560 -2.71 19.90 0.21
N ARG A 561 -2.03 19.28 1.19
CA ARG A 561 -0.61 18.90 1.13
C ARG A 561 -0.40 17.40 0.91
N ASN A 562 -1.46 16.63 0.67
CA ASN A 562 -1.37 15.24 0.26
C ASN A 562 -0.96 15.14 -1.20
N SER A 563 -0.35 14.03 -1.61
CA SER A 563 0.05 13.84 -3.02
C SER A 563 -1.11 13.71 -4.02
N HIS A 564 -2.37 13.86 -3.62
CA HIS A 564 -3.55 13.79 -4.49
C HIS A 564 -4.27 15.13 -4.57
N SER A 565 -5.20 15.27 -5.52
CA SER A 565 -6.08 16.45 -5.58
C SER A 565 -7.26 16.28 -4.63
N ASN A 566 -7.89 17.39 -4.21
CA ASN A 566 -9.12 17.36 -3.40
C ASN A 566 -10.21 16.49 -4.02
N GLN A 567 -10.38 16.56 -5.35
CA GLN A 567 -11.34 15.75 -6.06
C GLN A 567 -11.00 14.26 -5.97
N THR A 568 -9.73 13.90 -6.09
CA THR A 568 -9.27 12.51 -5.96
C THR A 568 -9.47 11.98 -4.54
N GLU A 569 -9.20 12.79 -3.52
CA GLU A 569 -9.43 12.41 -2.13
C GLU A 569 -10.91 12.21 -1.84
N LYS A 570 -11.76 13.14 -2.28
CA LYS A 570 -13.21 13.03 -2.11
C LYS A 570 -13.81 11.80 -2.80
N VAL A 571 -13.35 11.47 -4.01
CA VAL A 571 -13.91 10.37 -4.79
C VAL A 571 -13.34 9.01 -4.40
N SER A 572 -12.08 8.96 -3.94
CA SER A 572 -11.38 7.69 -3.76
C SER A 572 -10.98 7.37 -2.32
N TYR A 573 -10.78 8.36 -1.46
CA TYR A 573 -10.23 8.19 -0.11
C TYR A 573 -11.22 8.54 1.02
N LEU A 574 -12.21 9.39 0.75
CA LEU A 574 -13.33 9.71 1.64
C LEU A 574 -14.56 8.88 1.26
N THR A 575 -14.43 7.56 1.42
CA THR A 575 -15.46 6.57 1.10
C THR A 575 -15.78 5.74 2.35
N GLU A 576 -16.74 4.83 2.25
CA GLU A 576 -17.07 3.84 3.29
C GLU A 576 -15.86 2.97 3.68
N GLU A 577 -14.82 2.86 2.84
CA GLU A 577 -13.57 2.17 3.17
C GLU A 577 -12.73 2.89 4.23
N ASN A 578 -13.02 4.16 4.54
CA ASN A 578 -12.35 4.96 5.55
C ASN A 578 -13.24 5.10 6.80
N GLU A 579 -13.06 4.19 7.75
CA GLU A 579 -13.81 4.15 9.00
C GLU A 579 -13.65 5.44 9.83
N GLU A 580 -12.47 6.06 9.82
CA GLU A 580 -12.23 7.34 10.52
C GLU A 580 -13.08 8.47 9.92
N TRP A 581 -13.24 8.49 8.59
CA TRP A 581 -14.11 9.44 7.90
C TRP A 581 -15.59 9.19 8.21
N MET A 582 -16.03 7.94 8.25
CA MET A 582 -17.39 7.58 8.65
C MET A 582 -17.69 8.04 10.09
N ASN A 583 -16.78 7.74 11.02
CA ASN A 583 -16.89 8.11 12.42
C ASN A 583 -16.87 9.64 12.60
N SER A 584 -16.00 10.35 11.88
CA SER A 584 -15.87 11.80 11.97
C SER A 584 -17.02 12.53 11.30
N SER A 585 -17.55 12.02 10.20
CA SER A 585 -18.79 12.53 9.59
C SER A 585 -19.96 12.42 10.56
N GLY A 586 -20.11 11.29 11.25
CA GLY A 586 -21.10 11.12 12.32
C GLY A 586 -20.89 12.09 13.50
N ARG A 587 -19.65 12.35 13.90
CA ARG A 587 -19.32 13.35 14.94
C ARG A 587 -19.63 14.77 14.50
N ILE A 588 -19.27 15.18 13.29
CA ILE A 588 -19.59 16.52 12.76
C ILE A 588 -21.09 16.72 12.70
N THR A 589 -21.85 15.72 12.24
CA THR A 589 -23.32 15.76 12.28
C THR A 589 -23.81 15.98 13.72
N ARG A 590 -23.24 15.29 14.71
CA ARG A 590 -23.59 15.48 16.14
C ARG A 590 -23.20 16.88 16.65
N GLU A 591 -22.02 17.38 16.35
CA GLU A 591 -21.54 18.72 16.75
C GLU A 591 -22.36 19.83 16.09
N VAL A 592 -22.70 19.71 14.81
CA VAL A 592 -23.59 20.65 14.11
C VAL A 592 -24.99 20.60 14.71
N MET A 593 -25.47 19.43 15.11
CA MET A 593 -26.75 19.31 15.82
C MET A 593 -26.69 19.92 17.22
N LEU A 594 -25.59 19.76 17.96
CA LEU A 594 -25.34 20.42 19.24
C LEU A 594 -25.22 21.94 19.11
N ASP A 595 -24.57 22.43 18.06
CA ASP A 595 -24.44 23.86 17.74
C ASP A 595 -25.79 24.48 17.36
N LEU A 596 -26.60 23.75 16.57
CA LEU A 596 -27.99 24.12 16.33
C LEU A 596 -28.79 24.15 17.64
N ILE A 597 -28.56 23.20 18.55
CA ILE A 597 -29.22 23.19 19.88
C ILE A 597 -28.78 24.38 20.74
N GLN A 598 -27.49 24.67 20.85
CA GLN A 598 -27.00 25.73 21.74
C GLN A 598 -27.24 27.13 21.18
N ASN A 599 -27.10 27.33 19.87
CA ASN A 599 -27.11 28.65 19.26
C ASN A 599 -28.38 28.97 18.47
N VAL A 600 -29.16 27.97 18.04
CA VAL A 600 -30.40 28.17 17.27
C VAL A 600 -31.65 27.81 18.08
N PHE A 601 -31.61 26.75 18.89
CA PHE A 601 -32.64 26.40 19.86
C PHE A 601 -32.28 26.96 21.23
N ASN A 602 -32.22 28.28 21.39
CA ASN A 602 -31.85 28.92 22.65
C ASN A 602 -32.72 28.40 23.82
N LEU A 603 -32.25 27.37 24.53
CA LEU A 603 -32.81 26.90 25.78
C LEU A 603 -32.31 27.90 26.82
N ASN A 604 -33.03 29.00 26.99
CA ASN A 604 -32.84 29.93 28.09
C ASN A 604 -33.09 29.16 29.39
N PHE A 605 -32.06 28.49 29.90
CA PHE A 605 -31.99 28.11 31.30
C PHE A 605 -31.68 29.41 32.05
N ASP A 606 -32.74 30.12 32.46
CA ASP A 606 -32.59 31.36 33.21
C ASP A 606 -31.67 31.09 34.42
N GLN A 607 -30.60 31.88 34.54
CA GLN A 607 -29.60 31.78 35.62
C GLN A 607 -30.17 32.08 37.02
N ASP A 608 -31.47 32.40 37.11
CA ASP A 608 -32.14 32.82 38.34
C ASP A 608 -32.80 31.65 39.12
N ASN A 609 -32.80 30.42 38.60
CA ASN A 609 -33.30 29.25 39.32
C ASN A 609 -32.16 28.34 39.81
N LYS A 610 -32.31 27.85 41.05
CA LYS A 610 -31.32 27.11 41.85
C LYS A 610 -30.59 26.05 41.03
N GLU A 611 -29.25 26.03 41.14
CA GLU A 611 -28.33 25.13 40.40
C GLU A 611 -28.75 23.65 40.34
N GLN A 612 -29.48 23.17 41.35
CA GLN A 612 -29.94 21.79 41.47
C GLN A 612 -31.13 21.43 40.55
N ASP A 613 -32.01 22.39 40.22
CA ASP A 613 -33.13 22.17 39.27
C ASP A 613 -32.63 22.18 37.81
N ASN A 614 -31.56 22.92 37.51
CA ASN A 614 -30.94 22.96 36.18
C ASN A 614 -30.22 21.65 35.84
N GLU A 615 -29.56 20.99 36.81
CA GLU A 615 -28.92 19.69 36.56
C GLU A 615 -29.93 18.57 36.28
N GLU A 616 -31.06 18.52 37.00
CA GLU A 616 -32.13 17.55 36.72
C GLU A 616 -32.82 17.80 35.37
N GLN A 617 -33.06 19.06 35.00
CA GLN A 617 -33.64 19.41 33.71
C GLN A 617 -32.68 19.14 32.55
N VAL A 618 -31.38 19.40 32.73
CA VAL A 618 -30.33 19.04 31.76
C VAL A 618 -30.18 17.52 31.67
N ALA A 619 -30.27 16.79 32.77
CA ALA A 619 -30.21 15.32 32.76
C ALA A 619 -31.46 14.70 32.11
N ALA A 620 -32.66 15.22 32.37
CA ALA A 620 -33.90 14.80 31.74
C ALA A 620 -33.87 15.10 30.23
N PHE A 621 -33.42 16.28 29.84
CA PHE A 621 -33.23 16.65 28.43
C PHE A 621 -32.17 15.78 27.75
N ASN A 622 -31.02 15.54 28.37
CA ASN A 622 -29.99 14.65 27.83
C ASN A 622 -30.50 13.20 27.71
N SER A 623 -31.35 12.75 28.63
CA SER A 623 -31.98 11.43 28.56
C SER A 623 -33.00 11.33 27.42
N GLU A 624 -33.86 12.34 27.24
CA GLU A 624 -34.77 12.42 26.08
C GLU A 624 -34.00 12.59 24.77
N PHE A 625 -32.91 13.35 24.76
CA PHE A 625 -32.03 13.56 23.61
C PHE A 625 -31.30 12.27 23.21
N MET A 626 -30.78 11.50 24.17
CA MET A 626 -30.23 10.17 23.93
C MET A 626 -31.31 9.23 23.41
N ALA A 627 -32.51 9.23 23.99
CA ALA A 627 -33.61 8.40 23.52
C ALA A 627 -34.08 8.75 22.10
N VAL A 628 -34.08 10.04 21.71
CA VAL A 628 -34.40 10.48 20.35
C VAL A 628 -33.27 10.13 19.38
N THR A 629 -32.01 10.33 19.77
CA THR A 629 -30.84 10.00 18.92
C THR A 629 -30.73 8.49 18.71
N ASP A 630 -30.93 7.70 19.76
CA ASP A 630 -30.98 6.24 19.70
C ASP A 630 -32.19 5.78 18.88
N SER A 631 -33.34 6.46 18.97
CA SER A 631 -34.51 6.16 18.13
C SER A 631 -34.27 6.46 16.64
N ILE A 632 -33.55 7.55 16.31
CA ILE A 632 -33.18 7.89 14.94
C ILE A 632 -32.18 6.87 14.40
N ALA A 633 -31.11 6.59 15.14
CA ALA A 633 -30.10 5.61 14.76
C ALA A 633 -30.69 4.20 14.63
N TYR A 634 -31.52 3.78 15.58
CA TYR A 634 -32.21 2.50 15.56
C TYR A 634 -33.14 2.39 14.35
N LYS A 635 -33.97 3.41 14.08
CA LYS A 635 -34.86 3.42 12.90
C LYS A 635 -34.07 3.44 11.59
N HIS A 636 -32.97 4.19 11.52
CA HIS A 636 -32.10 4.23 10.36
C HIS A 636 -31.49 2.85 10.07
N GLU A 637 -30.87 2.21 11.07
CA GLU A 637 -30.30 0.87 10.95
C GLU A 637 -31.36 -0.19 10.67
N GLU A 638 -32.52 -0.10 11.32
CA GLU A 638 -33.66 -0.99 11.09
C GLU A 638 -34.19 -0.89 9.66
N MET A 639 -34.36 0.33 9.13
CA MET A 639 -34.81 0.55 7.75
C MET A 639 -33.80 0.06 6.73
N ASN A 640 -32.50 0.19 7.02
CA ASN A 640 -31.41 -0.31 6.19
C ASN A 640 -31.30 -1.83 6.21
N ALA A 641 -31.43 -2.46 7.37
CA ALA A 641 -31.40 -3.93 7.51
C ALA A 641 -32.56 -4.60 6.75
N ARG A 642 -33.70 -3.91 6.63
CA ARG A 642 -34.90 -4.40 5.93
C ARG A 642 -34.93 -4.08 4.44
N LEU A 643 -33.97 -3.29 3.92
CA LEU A 643 -33.98 -2.81 2.54
C LEU A 643 -33.80 -3.95 1.52
N ARG A 644 -34.69 -3.99 0.52
CA ARG A 644 -34.60 -4.86 -0.67
C ARG A 644 -34.95 -4.04 -1.91
N VAL A 645 -34.00 -3.91 -2.85
CA VAL A 645 -34.21 -3.17 -4.11
C VAL A 645 -34.81 -4.12 -5.15
N VAL A 646 -35.94 -3.75 -5.77
CA VAL A 646 -36.64 -4.58 -6.76
C VAL A 646 -36.69 -3.88 -8.12
N THR A 647 -36.28 -4.59 -9.16
CA THR A 647 -36.29 -4.13 -10.55
C THR A 647 -37.46 -4.73 -11.33
N GLY A 648 -38.39 -3.91 -11.83
CA GLY A 648 -39.35 -4.27 -12.88
C GLY A 648 -40.56 -5.14 -12.51
N GLN A 649 -41.62 -4.56 -11.91
CA GLN A 649 -42.94 -5.23 -11.81
C GLN A 649 -44.12 -4.30 -12.17
N GLU A 650 -45.14 -4.87 -12.81
CA GLU A 650 -46.36 -4.18 -13.30
C GLU A 650 -47.50 -4.02 -12.26
N LYS A 651 -47.38 -4.56 -11.04
CA LYS A 651 -48.44 -4.45 -10.01
C LYS A 651 -47.90 -4.27 -8.58
N GLY A 652 -48.28 -3.16 -7.95
CA GLY A 652 -48.13 -2.86 -6.53
C GLY A 652 -48.48 -1.40 -6.22
N ARG A 653 -49.06 -1.10 -5.04
CA ARG A 653 -49.26 0.30 -4.61
C ARG A 653 -47.96 0.81 -4.00
N VAL A 654 -47.46 1.92 -4.54
CA VAL A 654 -46.22 2.58 -4.16
C VAL A 654 -46.57 3.82 -3.34
N ASN A 655 -45.94 4.00 -2.18
CA ASN A 655 -46.16 5.19 -1.35
C ASN A 655 -45.44 6.45 -1.92
N GLU A 656 -45.51 7.57 -1.19
CA GLU A 656 -44.97 8.88 -1.62
C GLU A 656 -43.47 8.85 -1.95
N VAL A 657 -42.70 7.94 -1.34
CA VAL A 657 -41.23 7.82 -1.49
C VAL A 657 -40.76 6.62 -2.31
N GLY A 658 -41.66 5.84 -2.92
CA GLY A 658 -41.25 4.72 -3.78
C GLY A 658 -41.17 3.35 -3.09
N VAL A 659 -41.70 3.23 -1.86
CA VAL A 659 -41.72 1.98 -1.08
C VAL A 659 -43.01 1.20 -1.37
N MET A 660 -42.87 -0.12 -1.56
CA MET A 660 -43.98 -1.04 -1.76
C MET A 660 -44.40 -1.67 -0.42
N ALA A 661 -45.66 -1.50 -0.02
CA ALA A 661 -46.26 -2.26 1.07
C ALA A 661 -47.07 -3.43 0.49
N LEU A 662 -46.66 -4.67 0.78
CA LEU A 662 -47.47 -5.85 0.49
C LEU A 662 -48.35 -6.14 1.72
N SER A 663 -49.63 -5.76 1.62
CA SER A 663 -50.79 -6.15 2.47
C SER A 663 -51.19 -5.24 3.65
N ASN A 664 -52.52 -5.11 3.80
CA ASN A 664 -53.26 -4.47 4.91
C ASN A 664 -53.51 -5.49 6.04
N GLN A 665 -52.48 -5.96 6.76
CA GLN A 665 -52.72 -6.85 7.92
C GLN A 665 -51.98 -6.41 9.19
N LYS A 666 -52.62 -6.74 10.31
CA LYS A 666 -52.52 -6.17 11.66
C LYS A 666 -51.12 -6.25 12.29
N GLU A 667 -50.86 -5.30 13.18
CA GLU A 667 -49.63 -4.95 13.94
C GLU A 667 -48.93 -6.05 14.78
N ASN A 668 -49.00 -7.35 14.44
CA ASN A 668 -48.38 -8.40 15.27
C ASN A 668 -47.67 -9.54 14.51
N GLU A 669 -47.11 -9.29 13.33
CA GLU A 669 -46.18 -10.22 12.67
C GLU A 669 -44.81 -9.57 12.37
N ALA A 670 -43.78 -10.42 12.35
CA ALA A 670 -42.36 -10.09 12.32
C ALA A 670 -41.92 -9.05 11.25
N LEU A 671 -40.78 -8.41 11.53
CA LEU A 671 -40.08 -7.37 10.76
C LEU A 671 -40.15 -7.63 9.23
N SER A 672 -41.15 -7.05 8.56
CA SER A 672 -41.35 -7.24 7.12
C SER A 672 -40.30 -6.47 6.30
N PRO A 673 -39.80 -7.01 5.16
CA PRO A 673 -38.84 -6.33 4.30
C PRO A 673 -39.42 -5.06 3.67
N ILE A 674 -38.60 -4.01 3.55
CA ILE A 674 -38.91 -2.75 2.88
C ILE A 674 -38.45 -2.86 1.43
N TYR A 675 -39.40 -2.96 0.49
CA TYR A 675 -39.10 -3.04 -0.93
C TYR A 675 -39.11 -1.66 -1.58
N VAL A 676 -38.00 -1.29 -2.22
CA VAL A 676 -37.87 -0.03 -2.97
C VAL A 676 -37.82 -0.34 -4.46
N SER A 677 -38.70 0.31 -5.23
CA SER A 677 -38.73 0.17 -6.69
C SER A 677 -37.59 0.96 -7.33
N ASP A 678 -36.70 0.27 -8.04
CA ASP A 678 -35.66 0.91 -8.86
C ASP A 678 -36.27 1.46 -10.16
N SER A 679 -36.69 2.73 -10.11
CA SER A 679 -37.26 3.44 -11.25
C SER A 679 -36.86 4.92 -11.26
N PRO A 680 -36.84 5.58 -12.44
CA PRO A 680 -36.63 7.03 -12.54
C PRO A 680 -37.62 7.85 -11.70
N ILE A 681 -38.87 7.38 -11.58
CA ILE A 681 -39.94 8.03 -10.82
C ILE A 681 -39.64 7.98 -9.32
N THR A 682 -39.14 6.85 -8.82
CA THR A 682 -38.70 6.72 -7.42
C THR A 682 -37.58 7.72 -7.13
N VAL A 683 -36.55 7.76 -7.96
CA VAL A 683 -35.43 8.72 -7.82
C VAL A 683 -35.93 10.16 -7.82
N LEU A 684 -36.84 10.52 -8.72
CA LEU A 684 -37.45 11.85 -8.77
C LEU A 684 -38.19 12.19 -7.47
N LYS A 685 -38.97 11.26 -6.91
CA LYS A 685 -39.67 11.43 -5.64
C LYS A 685 -38.70 11.62 -4.47
N MET A 686 -37.62 10.84 -4.42
CA MET A 686 -36.58 10.96 -3.39
C MET A 686 -35.88 12.33 -3.46
N HIS A 687 -35.49 12.77 -4.66
CA HIS A 687 -34.90 14.11 -4.84
C HIS A 687 -35.88 15.23 -4.49
N ASN A 688 -37.17 15.07 -4.83
CA ASN A 688 -38.21 16.03 -4.44
C ASN A 688 -38.41 16.08 -2.93
N TYR A 689 -38.39 14.93 -2.24
CA TYR A 689 -38.47 14.87 -0.77
C TYR A 689 -37.32 15.64 -0.11
N LEU A 690 -36.09 15.41 -0.57
CA LEU A 690 -34.89 16.12 -0.09
C LEU A 690 -34.96 17.63 -0.38
N HIS A 691 -35.53 18.01 -1.53
CA HIS A 691 -35.73 19.41 -1.89
C HIS A 691 -36.74 20.10 -0.97
N GLU A 692 -37.91 19.48 -0.77
CA GLU A 692 -38.96 20.01 0.11
C GLU A 692 -38.48 20.06 1.56
N PHE A 693 -37.70 19.08 2.01
CA PHE A 693 -37.07 19.11 3.33
C PHE A 693 -36.17 20.33 3.46
N LYS A 694 -35.23 20.55 2.53
CA LYS A 694 -34.32 21.72 2.56
C LYS A 694 -35.06 23.05 2.58
N LYS A 695 -36.20 23.14 1.90
CA LYS A 695 -37.01 24.35 1.82
C LYS A 695 -37.85 24.60 3.07
N ASN A 696 -38.40 23.54 3.67
CA ASN A 696 -39.46 23.65 4.66
C ASN A 696 -39.12 23.11 6.05
N TYR A 697 -37.94 22.51 6.27
CA TYR A 697 -37.59 21.92 7.57
C TYR A 697 -37.70 22.92 8.74
N LYS A 698 -37.37 24.20 8.52
CA LYS A 698 -37.51 25.26 9.54
C LYS A 698 -38.97 25.51 9.94
N LYS A 699 -39.92 25.35 9.01
CA LYS A 699 -41.36 25.48 9.29
C LYS A 699 -41.91 24.23 9.98
N LEU A 700 -41.48 23.05 9.52
CA LEU A 700 -41.81 21.77 10.17
C LEU A 700 -41.32 21.75 11.62
N LEU A 701 -40.13 22.29 11.86
CA LEU A 701 -39.54 22.39 13.18
C LEU A 701 -40.39 23.27 14.13
N SER A 702 -40.97 24.35 13.62
CA SER A 702 -41.79 25.25 14.44
C SER A 702 -43.23 24.79 14.63
N HIS A 703 -43.79 24.00 13.71
CA HIS A 703 -45.19 23.58 13.75
C HIS A 703 -45.40 22.14 14.24
N ASN A 704 -44.50 21.21 13.90
CA ASN A 704 -44.60 19.81 14.29
C ASN A 704 -43.20 19.15 14.44
N PRO A 705 -42.47 19.49 15.52
CA PRO A 705 -41.11 18.98 15.74
C PRO A 705 -41.09 17.46 15.93
N GLU A 706 -42.13 16.87 16.53
CA GLU A 706 -42.21 15.42 16.70
C GLU A 706 -42.25 14.68 15.36
N HIS A 707 -43.05 15.16 14.40
CA HIS A 707 -43.07 14.63 13.04
C HIS A 707 -41.72 14.83 12.34
N LEU A 708 -41.07 15.98 12.54
CA LEU A 708 -39.75 16.25 11.97
C LEU A 708 -38.70 15.23 12.46
N PHE A 709 -38.61 15.02 13.78
CA PHE A 709 -37.57 14.15 14.37
C PHE A 709 -37.88 12.66 14.26
N LYS A 710 -39.14 12.23 14.39
CA LYS A 710 -39.50 10.80 14.41
C LYS A 710 -39.80 10.21 13.04
N THR A 711 -40.05 11.05 12.03
CA THR A 711 -40.50 10.63 10.70
C THR A 711 -39.70 11.29 9.58
N VAL A 712 -39.59 12.61 9.53
CA VAL A 712 -38.97 13.30 8.40
C VAL A 712 -37.46 13.10 8.34
N ILE A 713 -36.74 13.33 9.46
CA ILE A 713 -35.28 13.17 9.52
C ILE A 713 -34.83 11.72 9.27
N PRO A 714 -35.41 10.70 9.93
CA PRO A 714 -35.10 9.31 9.62
C PRO A 714 -35.35 8.95 8.15
N THR A 715 -36.41 9.50 7.55
CA THR A 715 -36.70 9.30 6.12
C THR A 715 -35.65 9.99 5.24
N VAL A 716 -35.18 11.19 5.59
CA VAL A 716 -34.11 11.90 4.86
C VAL A 716 -32.80 11.12 4.90
N GLU A 717 -32.37 10.66 6.07
CA GLU A 717 -31.14 9.87 6.22
C GLU A 717 -31.22 8.56 5.42
N TRP A 718 -32.36 7.87 5.51
CA TRP A 718 -32.60 6.66 4.72
C TRP A 718 -32.61 6.93 3.21
N LEU A 719 -33.16 8.07 2.76
CA LEU A 719 -33.19 8.46 1.36
C LEU A 719 -31.79 8.80 0.81
N GLU A 720 -30.96 9.49 1.59
CA GLU A 720 -29.58 9.80 1.20
C GLU A 720 -28.71 8.54 1.09
N ASP A 721 -28.97 7.52 1.90
CA ASP A 721 -28.30 6.22 1.83
C ASP A 721 -28.90 5.28 0.77
N THR A 722 -30.20 5.38 0.48
CA THR A 722 -30.88 4.53 -0.52
C THR A 722 -30.67 5.00 -1.96
N LEU A 723 -30.62 6.32 -2.20
CA LEU A 723 -30.43 6.90 -3.54
C LEU A 723 -29.20 6.33 -4.29
N PRO A 724 -28.00 6.23 -3.67
CA PRO A 724 -26.82 5.65 -4.29
C PRO A 724 -26.95 4.17 -4.64
N LYS A 725 -27.84 3.43 -3.96
CA LYS A 725 -28.06 1.99 -4.13
C LYS A 725 -28.97 1.66 -5.32
N LEU A 726 -29.64 2.64 -5.92
CA LEU A 726 -30.46 2.48 -7.14
C LEU A 726 -29.62 2.44 -8.42
N SER A 727 -30.11 1.87 -9.51
CA SER A 727 -29.36 1.80 -10.77
C SER A 727 -29.00 3.18 -11.33
N LYS A 728 -27.81 3.28 -11.93
CA LYS A 728 -27.33 4.53 -12.56
C LYS A 728 -28.28 5.05 -13.67
N ALA A 729 -28.99 4.15 -14.33
CA ALA A 729 -29.98 4.51 -15.35
C ALA A 729 -31.19 5.23 -14.73
N SER A 730 -31.72 4.71 -13.62
CA SER A 730 -32.80 5.36 -12.85
C SER A 730 -32.33 6.66 -12.21
N GLN A 731 -31.13 6.67 -11.62
CA GLN A 731 -30.55 7.87 -11.01
C GLN A 731 -30.43 9.02 -12.02
N ARG A 732 -29.83 8.75 -13.19
CA ARG A 732 -29.65 9.76 -14.23
C ARG A 732 -30.98 10.28 -14.76
N LYS A 733 -31.88 9.38 -15.19
CA LYS A 733 -33.17 9.78 -15.76
C LYS A 733 -34.07 10.47 -14.72
N GLY A 734 -34.10 9.98 -13.49
CA GLY A 734 -34.87 10.57 -12.40
C GLY A 734 -34.35 11.94 -11.98
N ARG A 735 -33.02 12.13 -11.99
CA ARG A 735 -32.40 13.44 -11.74
C ARG A 735 -32.70 14.43 -12.86
N GLU A 736 -32.59 14.03 -14.12
CA GLU A 736 -32.95 14.85 -15.28
C GLU A 736 -34.43 15.28 -15.22
N GLN A 737 -35.33 14.37 -14.81
CA GLN A 737 -36.76 14.67 -14.62
C GLN A 737 -36.99 15.64 -13.45
N PHE A 738 -36.28 15.47 -12.33
CA PHE A 738 -36.38 16.36 -11.17
C PHE A 738 -35.88 17.78 -11.52
N ASP A 739 -34.73 17.88 -12.18
CA ASP A 739 -34.16 19.17 -12.59
C ASP A 739 -35.10 19.89 -13.58
N LEU A 740 -35.75 19.15 -14.49
CA LEU A 740 -36.77 19.69 -15.40
C LEU A 740 -38.02 20.17 -14.64
N MET A 741 -38.48 19.42 -13.64
CA MET A 741 -39.63 19.77 -12.79
C MET A 741 -39.37 21.09 -12.04
N ILE A 742 -38.20 21.22 -11.41
CA ILE A 742 -37.80 22.45 -10.70
C ILE A 742 -37.65 23.63 -11.67
N LYS A 743 -37.04 23.41 -12.85
CA LYS A 743 -36.89 24.44 -13.88
C LYS A 743 -38.23 24.99 -14.37
N ASN A 744 -39.26 24.15 -14.40
CA ASN A 744 -40.62 24.52 -14.77
C ASN A 744 -41.46 25.09 -13.60
N GLY A 745 -40.85 25.29 -12.42
CA GLY A 745 -41.53 25.84 -11.25
C GLY A 745 -42.54 24.88 -10.59
N VAL A 746 -42.46 23.58 -10.90
CA VAL A 746 -43.35 22.55 -10.34
C VAL A 746 -42.69 21.94 -9.11
N VAL A 747 -43.47 21.72 -8.06
CA VAL A 747 -43.04 21.06 -6.82
C VAL A 747 -44.11 20.08 -6.40
N MET A 748 -43.73 18.85 -6.06
CA MET A 748 -44.68 17.91 -5.43
C MET A 748 -44.62 18.15 -3.92
N SER A 749 -45.67 18.75 -3.35
CA SER A 749 -45.74 18.93 -1.91
C SER A 749 -45.76 17.56 -1.22
N VAL A 750 -44.85 17.34 -0.29
CA VAL A 750 -44.77 16.08 0.48
C VAL A 750 -45.23 16.27 1.92
N PHE A 751 -45.15 17.50 2.44
CA PHE A 751 -45.55 17.83 3.81
C PHE A 751 -46.93 18.49 3.80
N HIS A 752 -47.97 17.66 3.71
CA HIS A 752 -49.38 18.11 3.61
C HIS A 752 -49.94 18.74 4.89
N SER A 753 -49.17 18.74 5.98
CA SER A 753 -49.52 19.29 7.30
C SER A 753 -48.64 20.46 7.74
N MET A 754 -47.97 21.13 6.79
CA MET A 754 -47.22 22.36 7.04
C MET A 754 -48.09 23.56 7.39
#